data_AF-A0A4E9DLZ1-F1
#
_entry.id   AF-A0A4E9DLZ1-F1
#
_cell.length_a   1.000
_cell.length_b   1.000
_cell.length_c   1.000
_cell.angle_alpha   90.00
_cell.angle_beta   90.00
_cell.angle_gamma   90.00
#
_symmetry.space_group_name_H-M   'P 1'
#
loop_
_entity.id
_entity.type
_entity.pdbx_description
1 polymer ?
#
loop_
_entity_poly.entity_id
_entity_poly.type
_entity_poly.pdbx_seq_one_letter_code
_entity_poly.pdbx_strand_id
1 'polypeptide(L)'
;MAPAKLNVLVYTGLGTTVESVKHCIWSLRRLLGSNYAVIPITETIILKEPWQATCALLVFPGGGDLGYCQALNGEGNRRIGDYVRRGGSYLGFCAGGYYGTQRCEFEVGNKPMEVIGRRELAFFPGTCRGGAFKGFEYKSERGARAVRLSVPKDAFEQEVASEITSYYNGGGVFVDATSVKDRKVEVLATYDEEIDVDGGDGQVAVVLCTVGDGKALLTGPHPEFAATNLNPQPSLPNYDELVSQLAAADKDRATFLKGCLTKLGLQVSPHDNGVPSLSRLHLSSISDTGVSELLSDWSDIIDKEDGEEWIRAETDNFHIQNEDTIWSLEGLQQSLPDTNEASISENGSIDYTKITKKIVPHEKGLPHPKLTPLFNHGLFFSSLKRYRQIEPTAKTWGDLLMYGEVVTSTNTMLEKNPKLMPKLPSGFTVSATTQVAGRGRGSNVWIAPPGMLIFSTIINHPAHLAVTHPVVFIQYIASIAIVEAVQSYDRGYDKIPIKIKWPNDIYALDPTRSQEKPHYSKVGGMLSQCLYFDGNYQIILGIGLNTLNSRPTMSISDLVPAGAPELHIETLLARVLTRIEAIYAQFLREGFSSGLEARYYRHWLHTRQEVSLEAEGGVKARVLGITRDWGMLKVEEIDSSGRAIGKTWALQSDENSFDFWKGLVRRKT
;
A
#
# COMPACT_ATOMS: atom_id res chain seq x y z
N MET A 1 -23.60 -6.00 2.33
CA MET A 1 -22.92 -5.90 1.02
C MET A 1 -21.49 -6.38 1.18
N ALA A 2 -20.94 -7.08 0.20
CA ALA A 2 -19.56 -7.56 0.30
C ALA A 2 -18.59 -6.36 0.38
N PRO A 3 -17.55 -6.42 1.23
CA PRO A 3 -16.51 -5.39 1.26
C PRO A 3 -15.88 -5.25 -0.14
N ALA A 4 -15.48 -4.02 -0.51
CA ALA A 4 -14.77 -3.80 -1.75
C ALA A 4 -13.47 -4.64 -1.75
N LYS A 5 -13.24 -5.38 -2.84
CA LYS A 5 -12.02 -6.15 -3.05
C LYS A 5 -10.95 -5.22 -3.62
N LEU A 6 -9.96 -4.86 -2.81
CA LEU A 6 -9.00 -3.79 -3.10
C LEU A 6 -7.55 -4.27 -3.18
N ASN A 7 -7.29 -5.50 -2.75
CA ASN A 7 -5.94 -6.02 -2.62
C ASN A 7 -5.61 -6.97 -3.77
N VAL A 8 -4.52 -6.68 -4.47
CA VAL A 8 -3.83 -7.62 -5.34
C VAL A 8 -2.70 -8.23 -4.52
N LEU A 9 -2.88 -9.48 -4.13
CA LEU A 9 -1.95 -10.18 -3.25
C LEU A 9 -0.95 -10.97 -4.10
N VAL A 10 0.34 -10.64 -3.99
CA VAL A 10 1.41 -11.33 -4.71
C VAL A 10 2.13 -12.25 -3.74
N TYR A 11 2.11 -13.56 -4.00
CA TYR A 11 2.84 -14.52 -3.17
C TYR A 11 4.35 -14.36 -3.37
N THR A 12 5.10 -14.31 -2.26
CA THR A 12 6.57 -14.17 -2.24
C THR A 12 7.25 -15.21 -1.36
N GLY A 13 6.51 -16.28 -0.99
CA GLY A 13 6.99 -17.34 -0.11
C GLY A 13 7.78 -18.41 -0.87
N LEU A 14 7.96 -19.57 -0.22
CA LEU A 14 8.69 -20.69 -0.80
C LEU A 14 8.15 -21.08 -2.18
N GLY A 15 9.06 -21.22 -3.15
CA GLY A 15 8.76 -21.61 -4.54
C GLY A 15 8.90 -20.47 -5.56
N THR A 16 8.91 -19.19 -5.13
CA THR A 16 9.11 -18.06 -6.06
C THR A 16 10.59 -17.78 -6.32
N THR A 17 10.92 -17.16 -7.46
CA THR A 17 12.22 -16.48 -7.63
C THR A 17 12.12 -14.97 -7.38
N VAL A 18 13.21 -14.41 -6.88
CA VAL A 18 13.39 -12.97 -6.59
C VAL A 18 13.04 -12.12 -7.82
N GLU A 19 13.59 -12.45 -8.99
CA GLU A 19 13.33 -11.72 -10.24
C GLU A 19 11.86 -11.82 -10.68
N SER A 20 11.24 -13.00 -10.59
CA SER A 20 9.82 -13.14 -10.97
C SER A 20 8.90 -12.32 -10.07
N VAL A 21 9.14 -12.31 -8.75
CA VAL A 21 8.36 -11.50 -7.80
C VAL A 21 8.49 -10.01 -8.12
N LYS A 22 9.73 -9.56 -8.35
CA LYS A 22 10.07 -8.16 -8.68
C LYS A 22 9.33 -7.69 -9.93
N HIS A 23 9.47 -8.40 -11.04
CA HIS A 23 8.79 -8.07 -12.31
C HIS A 23 7.26 -8.10 -12.17
N CYS A 24 6.73 -9.08 -11.46
CA CYS A 24 5.30 -9.19 -11.17
C CYS A 24 4.77 -7.96 -10.39
N ILE A 25 5.41 -7.60 -9.27
CA ILE A 25 5.00 -6.45 -8.46
C ILE A 25 5.09 -5.14 -9.25
N TRP A 26 6.17 -4.95 -10.02
CA TRP A 26 6.35 -3.73 -10.83
C TRP A 26 5.29 -3.58 -11.90
N SER A 27 5.07 -4.63 -12.69
CA SER A 27 4.04 -4.64 -13.73
C SER A 27 2.66 -4.43 -13.11
N LEU A 28 2.32 -5.12 -12.03
CA LEU A 28 1.01 -4.94 -11.38
C LEU A 28 0.85 -3.55 -10.76
N ARG A 29 1.88 -2.96 -10.16
CA ARG A 29 1.79 -1.59 -9.62
C ARG A 29 1.59 -0.56 -10.71
N ARG A 30 2.33 -0.67 -11.82
CA ARG A 30 2.16 0.17 -13.02
C ARG A 30 0.74 0.04 -13.58
N LEU A 31 0.25 -1.20 -13.72
CA LEU A 31 -1.01 -1.48 -14.40
C LEU A 31 -2.27 -1.34 -13.52
N LEU A 32 -2.15 -1.49 -12.20
CA LEU A 32 -3.29 -1.57 -11.27
C LEU A 32 -3.21 -0.56 -10.11
N GLY A 33 -2.08 0.11 -9.89
CA GLY A 33 -1.82 0.94 -8.70
C GLY A 33 -2.76 2.13 -8.52
N SER A 34 -3.50 2.53 -9.57
CA SER A 34 -4.55 3.56 -9.47
C SER A 34 -5.83 3.06 -8.78
N ASN A 35 -6.11 1.75 -8.84
CA ASN A 35 -7.36 1.15 -8.38
C ASN A 35 -7.18 0.12 -7.26
N TYR A 36 -5.98 -0.47 -7.13
CA TYR A 36 -5.70 -1.58 -6.22
C TYR A 36 -4.38 -1.41 -5.48
N ALA A 37 -4.30 -1.99 -4.28
CA ALA A 37 -3.04 -2.15 -3.56
C ALA A 37 -2.35 -3.46 -3.92
N VAL A 38 -1.14 -3.39 -4.46
CA VAL A 38 -0.30 -4.55 -4.74
C VAL A 38 0.55 -4.86 -3.52
N ILE A 39 0.19 -5.94 -2.82
CA ILE A 39 0.74 -6.30 -1.50
C ILE A 39 1.47 -7.64 -1.61
N PRO A 40 2.78 -7.71 -1.31
CA PRO A 40 3.48 -8.97 -1.18
C PRO A 40 3.01 -9.72 0.07
N ILE A 41 2.78 -11.02 -0.04
CA ILE A 41 2.34 -11.88 1.05
C ILE A 41 3.11 -13.20 1.08
N THR A 42 3.25 -13.78 2.28
CA THR A 42 3.87 -15.09 2.48
C THR A 42 2.82 -16.17 2.74
N GLU A 43 3.26 -17.43 2.78
CA GLU A 43 2.44 -18.57 3.18
C GLU A 43 1.78 -18.38 4.56
N THR A 44 2.43 -17.64 5.46
CA THR A 44 1.87 -17.34 6.79
C THR A 44 0.58 -16.53 6.68
N ILE A 45 0.55 -15.53 5.80
CA ILE A 45 -0.66 -14.71 5.56
C ILE A 45 -1.76 -15.57 4.95
N ILE A 46 -1.43 -16.42 3.96
CA ILE A 46 -2.40 -17.32 3.33
C ILE A 46 -3.04 -18.26 4.37
N LEU A 47 -2.23 -18.80 5.27
CA LEU A 47 -2.63 -19.83 6.24
C LEU A 47 -3.31 -19.26 7.50
N LYS A 48 -2.91 -18.07 7.97
CA LYS A 48 -3.32 -17.56 9.30
C LYS A 48 -4.24 -16.33 9.24
N GLU A 49 -4.13 -15.49 8.22
CA GLU A 49 -4.83 -14.20 8.17
C GLU A 49 -6.13 -14.24 7.34
N PRO A 50 -7.15 -13.42 7.65
CA PRO A 50 -8.42 -13.38 6.90
C PRO A 50 -8.32 -12.53 5.62
N TRP A 51 -7.58 -13.00 4.61
CA TRP A 51 -7.28 -12.24 3.39
C TRP A 51 -8.36 -12.32 2.29
N GLN A 52 -9.15 -13.39 2.23
CA GLN A 52 -10.04 -13.66 1.08
C GLN A 52 -11.09 -12.56 0.83
N ALA A 53 -11.56 -11.90 1.89
CA ALA A 53 -12.64 -10.92 1.81
C ALA A 53 -12.26 -9.62 1.08
N THR A 54 -10.98 -9.25 1.11
CA THR A 54 -10.46 -8.00 0.54
C THR A 54 -9.62 -8.24 -0.72
N CYS A 55 -9.36 -9.50 -1.08
CA CYS A 55 -8.53 -9.89 -2.21
C CYS A 55 -9.29 -9.81 -3.53
N ALA A 56 -8.86 -8.88 -4.41
CA ALA A 56 -9.32 -8.75 -5.78
C ALA A 56 -8.66 -9.76 -6.72
N LEU A 57 -7.37 -10.02 -6.50
CA LEU A 57 -6.57 -10.93 -7.30
C LEU A 57 -5.48 -11.55 -6.45
N LEU A 58 -5.35 -12.88 -6.50
CA LEU A 58 -4.22 -13.61 -5.91
C LEU A 58 -3.26 -14.04 -7.02
N VAL A 59 -1.99 -13.66 -6.89
CA VAL A 59 -0.97 -13.87 -7.93
C VAL A 59 0.16 -14.76 -7.43
N PHE A 60 0.51 -15.77 -8.21
CA PHE A 60 1.66 -16.65 -8.00
C PHE A 60 2.68 -16.44 -9.12
N PRO A 61 3.84 -15.81 -8.83
CA PRO A 61 4.91 -15.59 -9.79
C PRO A 61 5.61 -16.88 -10.27
N GLY A 62 6.57 -16.73 -11.18
CA GLY A 62 7.47 -17.80 -11.60
C GLY A 62 8.45 -18.28 -10.52
N GLY A 63 9.04 -19.46 -10.76
CA GLY A 63 9.98 -20.12 -9.86
C GLY A 63 9.95 -21.65 -9.96
N GLY A 64 9.87 -22.36 -8.84
CA GLY A 64 9.75 -23.82 -8.75
C GLY A 64 8.48 -24.23 -8.01
N ASP A 65 7.54 -24.87 -8.71
CA ASP A 65 6.17 -25.12 -8.23
C ASP A 65 6.10 -26.09 -7.02
N LEU A 66 7.09 -26.97 -6.86
CA LEU A 66 7.20 -27.85 -5.69
C LEU A 66 7.35 -27.07 -4.38
N GLY A 67 7.94 -25.87 -4.42
CA GLY A 67 8.01 -25.00 -3.24
C GLY A 67 6.62 -24.52 -2.79
N TYR A 68 5.75 -24.20 -3.75
CA TYR A 68 4.34 -23.87 -3.47
C TYR A 68 3.61 -25.06 -2.86
N CYS A 69 3.83 -26.25 -3.44
CA CYS A 69 3.24 -27.49 -2.94
C CYS A 69 3.68 -27.78 -1.50
N GLN A 70 4.97 -27.64 -1.20
CA GLN A 70 5.52 -27.85 0.13
C GLN A 70 4.93 -26.89 1.17
N ALA A 71 4.73 -25.62 0.81
CA ALA A 71 4.23 -24.61 1.72
C ALA A 71 2.71 -24.64 1.93
N LEU A 72 1.93 -25.01 0.90
CA LEU A 72 0.48 -24.71 0.86
C LEU A 72 -0.43 -25.93 0.64
N ASN A 73 0.11 -27.13 0.37
CA ASN A 73 -0.73 -28.33 0.23
C ASN A 73 -1.58 -28.58 1.48
N GLY A 74 -2.81 -29.06 1.27
CA GLY A 74 -3.83 -29.19 2.30
C GLY A 74 -4.56 -27.88 2.55
N GLU A 75 -4.31 -27.21 3.68
CA GLU A 75 -5.12 -26.08 4.12
C GLU A 75 -4.97 -24.83 3.23
N GLY A 76 -3.75 -24.51 2.81
CA GLY A 76 -3.50 -23.36 1.93
C GLY A 76 -4.29 -23.47 0.63
N ASN A 77 -4.18 -24.61 -0.05
CA ASN A 77 -4.89 -24.88 -1.29
C ASN A 77 -6.41 -24.94 -1.13
N ARG A 78 -6.93 -25.44 0.00
CA ARG A 78 -8.37 -25.35 0.30
C ARG A 78 -8.83 -23.90 0.36
N ARG A 79 -8.10 -23.04 1.08
CA ARG A 79 -8.42 -21.61 1.20
C ARG A 79 -8.33 -20.86 -0.13
N ILE A 80 -7.32 -21.17 -0.94
CA ILE A 80 -7.15 -20.59 -2.29
C ILE A 80 -8.26 -21.07 -3.23
N GLY A 81 -8.54 -22.38 -3.25
CA GLY A 81 -9.60 -22.97 -4.06
C GLY A 81 -10.99 -22.41 -3.72
N ASP A 82 -11.28 -22.26 -2.43
CA ASP A 82 -12.54 -21.66 -1.95
C ASP A 82 -12.66 -20.19 -2.32
N TYR A 83 -11.57 -19.43 -2.25
CA TYR A 83 -11.52 -18.05 -2.70
C TYR A 83 -11.92 -17.94 -4.18
N VAL A 84 -11.28 -18.71 -5.05
CA VAL A 84 -11.56 -18.66 -6.50
C VAL A 84 -12.99 -19.16 -6.78
N ARG A 85 -13.40 -20.31 -6.23
CA ARG A 85 -14.75 -20.86 -6.46
C ARG A 85 -15.88 -19.91 -6.06
N ARG A 86 -15.65 -19.02 -5.10
CA ARG A 86 -16.60 -18.01 -4.60
C ARG A 86 -16.46 -16.64 -5.30
N GLY A 87 -15.95 -16.61 -6.53
CA GLY A 87 -15.84 -15.38 -7.32
C GLY A 87 -14.53 -14.61 -7.13
N GLY A 88 -13.47 -15.28 -6.65
CA GLY A 88 -12.12 -14.75 -6.62
C GLY A 88 -11.38 -14.92 -7.95
N SER A 89 -10.28 -14.21 -8.11
CA SER A 89 -9.44 -14.27 -9.32
C SER A 89 -8.03 -14.76 -8.97
N TYR A 90 -7.52 -15.73 -9.73
CA TYR A 90 -6.17 -16.26 -9.61
C TYR A 90 -5.36 -15.94 -10.88
N LEU A 91 -4.08 -15.60 -10.71
CA LEU A 91 -3.13 -15.41 -11.80
C LEU A 91 -1.84 -16.17 -11.49
N GLY A 92 -1.46 -17.08 -12.37
CA GLY A 92 -0.23 -17.87 -12.24
C GLY A 92 0.71 -17.65 -13.42
N PHE A 93 1.92 -17.17 -13.15
CA PHE A 93 2.98 -17.01 -14.16
C PHE A 93 3.96 -18.17 -14.11
N CYS A 94 4.26 -18.80 -15.25
CA CYS A 94 5.22 -19.92 -15.36
C CYS A 94 4.95 -21.00 -14.29
N ALA A 95 5.82 -21.18 -13.29
CA ALA A 95 5.62 -22.09 -12.15
C ALA A 95 4.26 -21.90 -11.43
N GLY A 96 3.79 -20.66 -11.29
CA GLY A 96 2.45 -20.37 -10.77
C GLY A 96 1.33 -20.84 -11.70
N GLY A 97 1.60 -20.88 -13.01
CA GLY A 97 0.74 -21.48 -14.03
C GLY A 97 0.68 -23.00 -13.90
N TYR A 98 1.84 -23.68 -13.81
CA TYR A 98 1.91 -25.13 -13.54
C TYR A 98 1.18 -25.51 -12.25
N TYR A 99 1.37 -24.72 -11.18
CA TYR A 99 0.74 -24.94 -9.88
C TYR A 99 -0.79 -24.90 -9.93
N GLY A 100 -1.37 -24.08 -10.82
CA GLY A 100 -2.81 -23.98 -11.03
C GLY A 100 -3.43 -25.12 -11.87
N THR A 101 -2.63 -26.05 -12.39
CA THR A 101 -3.13 -27.17 -13.22
C THR A 101 -3.47 -28.41 -12.40
N GLN A 102 -4.02 -29.45 -13.01
CA GLN A 102 -4.24 -30.73 -12.33
C GLN A 102 -2.93 -31.54 -12.24
N ARG A 103 -2.07 -31.41 -13.25
CA ARG A 103 -0.82 -32.16 -13.37
C ARG A 103 0.29 -31.30 -13.98
N CYS A 104 1.45 -31.38 -13.38
CA CYS A 104 2.69 -30.77 -13.88
C CYS A 104 3.58 -31.87 -14.46
N GLU A 105 4.13 -31.62 -15.66
CA GLU A 105 5.16 -32.42 -16.32
C GLU A 105 6.28 -31.49 -16.81
N PHE A 106 7.33 -31.33 -16.01
CA PHE A 106 8.45 -30.45 -16.30
C PHE A 106 9.74 -31.25 -16.50
N GLU A 107 10.46 -30.97 -17.60
CA GLU A 107 11.77 -31.57 -17.92
C GLU A 107 11.73 -33.11 -17.85
N VAL A 108 10.68 -33.73 -18.42
CA VAL A 108 10.46 -35.19 -18.41
C VAL A 108 11.65 -35.90 -19.09
N GLY A 109 12.22 -36.90 -18.39
CA GLY A 109 13.41 -37.63 -18.82
C GLY A 109 14.73 -37.00 -18.37
N ASN A 110 14.72 -35.76 -17.86
CA ASN A 110 15.89 -35.09 -17.32
C ASN A 110 15.92 -35.21 -15.80
N LYS A 111 16.39 -36.35 -15.29
CA LYS A 111 16.37 -36.73 -13.85
C LYS A 111 16.70 -35.61 -12.84
N PRO A 112 17.72 -34.75 -13.02
CA PRO A 112 18.02 -33.70 -12.05
C PRO A 112 16.99 -32.55 -12.00
N MET A 113 16.19 -32.36 -13.05
CA MET A 113 15.21 -31.27 -13.17
C MET A 113 13.76 -31.75 -13.30
N GLU A 114 13.56 -33.06 -13.47
CA GLU A 114 12.26 -33.68 -13.71
C GLU A 114 11.29 -33.42 -12.54
N VAL A 115 10.14 -32.83 -12.87
CA VAL A 115 9.01 -32.67 -11.95
C VAL A 115 7.76 -33.24 -12.58
N ILE A 116 7.26 -34.35 -12.03
CA ILE A 116 6.04 -35.00 -12.49
C ILE A 116 5.13 -35.23 -11.31
N GLY A 117 3.91 -34.69 -11.34
CA GLY A 117 2.97 -34.93 -10.25
C GLY A 117 1.65 -34.18 -10.36
N ARG A 118 0.72 -34.52 -9.47
CA ARG A 118 -0.57 -33.83 -9.34
C ARG A 118 -0.40 -32.53 -8.55
N ARG A 119 -1.30 -31.58 -8.77
CA ARG A 119 -1.46 -30.36 -7.96
C ARG A 119 -2.90 -30.28 -7.47
N GLU A 120 -3.10 -29.80 -6.25
CA GLU A 120 -4.43 -29.82 -5.59
C GLU A 120 -5.38 -28.75 -6.12
N LEU A 121 -4.86 -27.63 -6.65
CA LEU A 121 -5.70 -26.52 -7.14
C LEU A 121 -6.55 -26.93 -8.34
N ALA A 122 -5.93 -27.58 -9.34
CA ALA A 122 -6.59 -28.15 -10.51
C ALA A 122 -7.61 -27.20 -11.18
N PHE A 123 -7.26 -25.92 -11.29
CA PHE A 123 -8.09 -24.91 -11.95
C PHE A 123 -8.16 -25.17 -13.46
N PHE A 124 -7.02 -25.51 -14.06
CA PHE A 124 -6.99 -26.15 -15.36
C PHE A 124 -7.06 -27.68 -15.17
N PRO A 125 -8.05 -28.38 -15.74
CA PRO A 125 -8.29 -29.80 -15.46
C PRO A 125 -7.35 -30.75 -16.23
N GLY A 126 -6.31 -30.23 -16.88
CA GLY A 126 -5.34 -31.00 -17.66
C GLY A 126 -3.90 -30.87 -17.17
N THR A 127 -2.98 -31.25 -18.04
CA THR A 127 -1.53 -31.20 -17.80
C THR A 127 -0.94 -29.90 -18.32
N CYS A 128 -0.10 -29.23 -17.53
CA CYS A 128 0.87 -28.28 -18.07
C CYS A 128 2.21 -28.98 -18.24
N ARG A 129 2.74 -28.94 -19.48
CA ARG A 129 3.98 -29.63 -19.86
C ARG A 129 5.06 -28.61 -20.25
N GLY A 130 6.28 -28.75 -19.78
CA GLY A 130 7.39 -27.91 -20.22
C GLY A 130 8.76 -28.42 -19.79
N GLY A 131 9.84 -27.63 -19.89
CA GLY A 131 9.91 -26.33 -20.57
C GLY A 131 9.50 -26.46 -22.04
N ALA A 132 8.61 -25.57 -22.49
CA ALA A 132 8.11 -25.56 -23.86
C ALA A 132 9.25 -25.49 -24.89
N PHE A 133 10.35 -24.84 -24.54
CA PHE A 133 11.61 -24.87 -25.27
C PHE A 133 12.73 -25.40 -24.38
N LYS A 134 13.61 -26.23 -24.95
CA LYS A 134 14.78 -26.80 -24.24
C LYS A 134 15.81 -25.74 -23.90
N GLY A 135 16.67 -26.09 -22.93
CA GLY A 135 17.85 -25.32 -22.55
C GLY A 135 17.74 -24.58 -21.23
N PHE A 136 16.61 -24.72 -20.53
CA PHE A 136 16.38 -24.17 -19.19
C PHE A 136 17.43 -24.66 -18.19
N GLU A 137 17.85 -23.76 -17.29
CA GLU A 137 18.68 -24.09 -16.14
C GLU A 137 18.23 -23.30 -14.91
N TYR A 138 18.07 -23.98 -13.78
CA TYR A 138 17.65 -23.33 -12.54
C TYR A 138 18.66 -22.25 -12.10
N LYS A 139 18.13 -21.12 -11.60
CA LYS A 139 18.92 -19.98 -11.08
C LYS A 139 19.84 -19.34 -12.14
N SER A 140 19.47 -19.45 -13.40
CA SER A 140 20.22 -18.97 -14.55
C SER A 140 19.27 -18.38 -15.60
N GLU A 141 19.79 -17.45 -16.40
CA GLU A 141 19.11 -16.93 -17.58
C GLU A 141 19.35 -17.81 -18.83
N ARG A 142 20.04 -18.96 -18.66
CA ARG A 142 20.24 -19.92 -19.74
C ARG A 142 18.91 -20.57 -20.12
N GLY A 143 18.56 -20.44 -21.39
CA GLY A 143 17.25 -20.85 -21.94
C GLY A 143 16.26 -19.69 -22.08
N ALA A 144 16.57 -18.51 -21.53
CA ALA A 144 15.76 -17.31 -21.70
C ALA A 144 15.71 -16.88 -23.17
N ARG A 145 14.52 -16.47 -23.63
CA ARG A 145 14.30 -16.00 -25.01
C ARG A 145 13.04 -15.13 -25.10
N ALA A 146 12.92 -14.43 -26.21
CA ALA A 146 11.77 -13.62 -26.58
C ALA A 146 10.92 -14.50 -27.49
N VAL A 147 9.77 -14.94 -26.98
CA VAL A 147 8.87 -15.83 -27.73
C VAL A 147 7.74 -15.02 -28.35
N ARG A 148 7.42 -15.32 -29.61
CA ARG A 148 6.22 -14.80 -30.25
C ARG A 148 5.00 -15.62 -29.85
N LEU A 149 3.91 -14.91 -29.55
CA LEU A 149 2.62 -15.49 -29.22
C LEU A 149 1.57 -14.97 -30.18
N SER A 150 0.77 -15.88 -30.74
CA SER A 150 -0.43 -15.52 -31.49
C SER A 150 -1.61 -15.34 -30.54
N VAL A 151 -2.31 -14.22 -30.67
CA VAL A 151 -3.49 -13.86 -29.88
C VAL A 151 -4.75 -13.99 -30.76
N PRO A 152 -5.74 -14.82 -30.39
CA PRO A 152 -6.98 -14.93 -31.14
C PRO A 152 -7.72 -13.58 -31.18
N LYS A 153 -8.25 -13.18 -32.35
CA LYS A 153 -8.89 -11.87 -32.56
C LYS A 153 -10.04 -11.58 -31.59
N ASP A 154 -10.80 -12.60 -31.23
CA ASP A 154 -11.98 -12.47 -30.36
C ASP A 154 -11.66 -12.77 -28.88
N ALA A 155 -10.38 -12.98 -28.53
CA ALA A 155 -9.98 -13.29 -27.16
C ALA A 155 -10.17 -12.09 -26.22
N PHE A 156 -10.13 -10.85 -26.72
CA PHE A 156 -10.25 -9.64 -25.89
C PHE A 156 -11.26 -8.66 -26.51
N GLU A 157 -12.04 -7.99 -25.65
CA GLU A 157 -12.98 -6.93 -26.09
C GLU A 157 -12.25 -5.63 -26.48
N GLN A 158 -11.04 -5.43 -25.93
CA GLN A 158 -10.18 -4.29 -26.20
C GLN A 158 -9.14 -4.64 -27.27
N GLU A 159 -8.65 -3.63 -27.99
CA GLU A 159 -7.69 -3.80 -29.07
C GLU A 159 -6.34 -4.31 -28.51
N VAL A 160 -6.08 -5.60 -28.69
CA VAL A 160 -4.81 -6.26 -28.39
C VAL A 160 -4.22 -6.74 -29.72
N ALA A 161 -2.92 -6.56 -29.91
CA ALA A 161 -2.23 -7.00 -31.12
C ALA A 161 -2.41 -8.52 -31.33
N SER A 162 -2.61 -8.94 -32.59
CA SER A 162 -2.77 -10.36 -32.94
C SER A 162 -1.49 -11.18 -32.75
N GLU A 163 -0.36 -10.50 -32.64
CA GLU A 163 0.95 -11.07 -32.33
C GLU A 163 1.59 -10.22 -31.24
N ILE A 164 2.14 -10.87 -30.22
CA ILE A 164 2.92 -10.21 -29.16
C ILE A 164 4.22 -10.95 -28.90
N THR A 165 5.20 -10.27 -28.32
CA THR A 165 6.44 -10.88 -27.86
C THR A 165 6.49 -10.87 -26.33
N SER A 166 6.84 -11.99 -25.72
CA SER A 166 6.97 -12.14 -24.26
C SER A 166 8.31 -12.73 -23.89
N TYR A 167 8.83 -12.38 -22.73
CA TYR A 167 9.96 -13.11 -22.14
C TYR A 167 9.50 -14.53 -21.79
N TYR A 168 10.37 -15.50 -22.01
CA TYR A 168 10.19 -16.90 -21.65
C TYR A 168 11.44 -17.42 -20.96
N ASN A 169 11.26 -18.16 -19.87
CA ASN A 169 12.30 -18.99 -19.27
C ASN A 169 11.66 -20.13 -18.47
N GLY A 170 11.64 -21.35 -19.01
CA GLY A 170 11.08 -22.55 -18.35
C GLY A 170 9.55 -22.65 -18.32
N GLY A 171 8.84 -21.80 -19.06
CA GLY A 171 7.38 -21.83 -19.18
C GLY A 171 6.84 -23.11 -19.85
N GLY A 172 5.56 -23.42 -19.63
CA GLY A 172 4.92 -24.63 -20.16
C GLY A 172 3.92 -24.38 -21.29
N VAL A 173 3.37 -25.47 -21.81
CA VAL A 173 2.21 -25.55 -22.71
C VAL A 173 1.05 -26.24 -21.98
N PHE A 174 -0.17 -25.73 -22.16
CA PHE A 174 -1.38 -26.33 -21.59
C PHE A 174 -1.93 -27.39 -22.55
N VAL A 175 -1.70 -28.66 -22.22
CA VAL A 175 -1.94 -29.81 -23.10
C VAL A 175 -3.44 -30.03 -23.30
N ASP A 176 -3.83 -30.26 -24.56
CA ASP A 176 -5.21 -30.52 -24.99
C ASP A 176 -6.22 -29.44 -24.61
N ALA A 177 -5.76 -28.20 -24.40
CA ALA A 177 -6.60 -27.12 -23.90
C ALA A 177 -7.76 -26.77 -24.85
N THR A 178 -7.64 -27.01 -26.16
CA THR A 178 -8.74 -26.75 -27.11
C THR A 178 -9.81 -27.86 -27.11
N SER A 179 -9.45 -29.07 -26.66
CA SER A 179 -10.32 -30.25 -26.59
C SER A 179 -11.00 -30.44 -25.24
N VAL A 180 -10.77 -29.57 -24.25
CA VAL A 180 -11.48 -29.59 -22.97
C VAL A 180 -12.95 -29.16 -23.16
N LYS A 181 -13.79 -30.11 -23.59
CA LYS A 181 -15.20 -29.90 -23.99
C LYS A 181 -16.17 -29.61 -22.84
N ASP A 182 -15.82 -29.95 -21.60
CA ASP A 182 -16.73 -29.92 -20.44
C ASP A 182 -16.71 -28.61 -19.63
N ARG A 183 -16.68 -27.49 -20.35
CA ARG A 183 -16.91 -26.10 -19.91
C ARG A 183 -15.67 -25.39 -19.34
N LYS A 184 -15.60 -24.08 -19.61
CA LYS A 184 -14.90 -23.04 -18.83
C LYS A 184 -13.41 -22.76 -19.11
N VAL A 185 -12.75 -23.36 -20.11
CA VAL A 185 -11.38 -22.96 -20.50
C VAL A 185 -11.40 -22.15 -21.80
N GLU A 186 -10.83 -20.95 -21.77
CA GLU A 186 -10.64 -20.06 -22.91
C GLU A 186 -9.14 -19.95 -23.23
N VAL A 187 -8.77 -20.09 -24.51
CA VAL A 187 -7.40 -19.90 -24.98
C VAL A 187 -7.17 -18.43 -25.28
N LEU A 188 -6.17 -17.82 -24.62
CA LEU A 188 -5.85 -16.40 -24.80
C LEU A 188 -4.61 -16.16 -25.67
N ALA A 189 -3.69 -17.12 -25.72
CA ALA A 189 -2.52 -17.05 -26.59
C ALA A 189 -1.89 -18.44 -26.83
N THR A 190 -1.26 -18.61 -27.99
CA THR A 190 -0.50 -19.81 -28.38
C THR A 190 0.93 -19.44 -28.77
N TYR A 191 1.90 -20.31 -28.56
CA TYR A 191 3.26 -20.12 -29.10
C TYR A 191 3.21 -20.16 -30.64
N ASP A 192 3.81 -19.14 -31.28
CA ASP A 192 3.95 -19.01 -32.73
C ASP A 192 5.24 -19.68 -33.26
N GLU A 193 5.97 -20.35 -32.37
CA GLU A 193 7.21 -21.06 -32.67
C GLU A 193 7.04 -22.54 -32.32
N GLU A 194 7.76 -23.42 -33.02
CA GLU A 194 7.73 -24.86 -32.76
C GLU A 194 8.28 -25.17 -31.36
N ILE A 195 7.45 -25.76 -30.50
CA ILE A 195 7.83 -26.15 -29.13
C ILE A 195 8.50 -27.53 -29.11
N ASP A 196 9.36 -27.76 -28.12
CA ASP A 196 10.14 -28.99 -27.93
C ASP A 196 9.39 -30.13 -27.21
N VAL A 197 8.13 -29.90 -26.82
CA VAL A 197 7.30 -30.83 -26.06
C VAL A 197 5.96 -31.05 -26.75
N ASP A 198 5.34 -32.20 -26.52
CA ASP A 198 4.00 -32.47 -27.07
C ASP A 198 2.94 -31.58 -26.39
N GLY A 199 2.30 -30.70 -27.17
CA GLY A 199 1.19 -29.85 -26.72
C GLY A 199 -0.20 -30.49 -26.86
N GLY A 200 -0.29 -31.69 -27.45
CA GLY A 200 -1.56 -32.31 -27.79
C GLY A 200 -2.22 -31.61 -28.99
N ASP A 201 -3.41 -31.06 -28.79
CA ASP A 201 -4.18 -30.38 -29.85
C ASP A 201 -3.72 -28.97 -30.24
N GLY A 202 -2.65 -28.45 -29.64
CA GLY A 202 -2.07 -27.15 -30.01
C GLY A 202 -0.93 -26.70 -29.09
N GLN A 203 -0.35 -25.54 -29.39
CA GLN A 203 0.76 -24.96 -28.62
C GLN A 203 0.26 -23.88 -27.64
N VAL A 204 -0.75 -24.21 -26.82
CA VAL A 204 -1.43 -23.23 -25.96
C VAL A 204 -0.53 -22.71 -24.84
N ALA A 205 -0.25 -21.40 -24.88
CA ALA A 205 0.67 -20.72 -23.97
C ALA A 205 -0.04 -20.02 -22.81
N VAL A 206 -1.30 -19.60 -22.98
CA VAL A 206 -2.08 -18.89 -21.96
C VAL A 206 -3.54 -19.35 -21.98
N VAL A 207 -4.06 -19.72 -20.82
CA VAL A 207 -5.46 -20.12 -20.64
C VAL A 207 -6.16 -19.32 -19.55
N LEU A 208 -7.46 -19.09 -19.73
CA LEU A 208 -8.37 -18.56 -18.72
C LEU A 208 -9.41 -19.63 -18.37
N CYS A 209 -9.36 -20.10 -17.13
CA CYS A 209 -10.28 -21.10 -16.59
C CYS A 209 -11.36 -20.42 -15.74
N THR A 210 -12.63 -20.69 -15.98
CA THR A 210 -13.70 -20.33 -15.04
C THR A 210 -13.85 -21.45 -14.00
N VAL A 211 -13.80 -21.10 -12.72
CA VAL A 211 -13.78 -22.06 -11.61
C VAL A 211 -14.82 -21.64 -10.59
N GLY A 212 -15.90 -22.42 -10.45
CA GLY A 212 -17.08 -21.97 -9.72
C GLY A 212 -17.61 -20.66 -10.32
N ASP A 213 -17.69 -19.62 -9.48
CA ASP A 213 -18.07 -18.25 -9.84
C ASP A 213 -16.87 -17.35 -10.15
N GLY A 214 -15.64 -17.83 -9.96
CA GLY A 214 -14.41 -17.06 -10.18
C GLY A 214 -13.62 -17.51 -11.40
N LYS A 215 -12.39 -16.99 -11.51
CA LYS A 215 -11.53 -17.18 -12.68
C LYS A 215 -10.08 -17.47 -12.28
N ALA A 216 -9.38 -18.25 -13.09
CA ALA A 216 -7.95 -18.53 -12.95
C ALA A 216 -7.27 -18.37 -14.32
N LEU A 217 -6.36 -17.41 -14.44
CA LEU A 217 -5.55 -17.21 -15.64
C LEU A 217 -4.16 -17.81 -15.40
N LEU A 218 -3.73 -18.68 -16.29
CA LEU A 218 -2.47 -19.41 -16.19
C LEU A 218 -1.63 -19.12 -17.44
N THR A 219 -0.36 -18.77 -17.25
CA THR A 219 0.58 -18.49 -18.34
C THR A 219 1.78 -19.42 -18.28
N GLY A 220 2.24 -19.86 -19.44
CA GLY A 220 3.57 -20.42 -19.64
C GLY A 220 4.66 -19.34 -19.67
N PRO A 221 4.60 -18.37 -20.60
CA PRO A 221 5.58 -17.28 -20.69
C PRO A 221 5.31 -16.21 -19.63
N HIS A 222 6.19 -15.21 -19.58
CA HIS A 222 6.19 -14.15 -18.59
C HIS A 222 5.82 -12.78 -19.18
N PRO A 223 4.53 -12.49 -19.44
CA PRO A 223 4.11 -11.20 -19.94
C PRO A 223 4.33 -10.08 -18.91
N GLU A 224 4.65 -10.39 -17.64
CA GLU A 224 5.00 -9.44 -16.58
C GLU A 224 6.45 -8.93 -16.66
N PHE A 225 7.30 -9.53 -17.47
CA PHE A 225 8.70 -9.11 -17.63
C PHE A 225 8.82 -7.99 -18.65
N ALA A 226 9.32 -6.83 -18.24
CA ALA A 226 9.58 -5.67 -19.10
C ALA A 226 11.08 -5.55 -19.36
N ALA A 227 11.45 -5.18 -20.59
CA ALA A 227 12.87 -5.09 -20.99
C ALA A 227 13.67 -4.12 -20.11
N THR A 228 13.07 -2.99 -19.72
CA THR A 228 13.70 -1.97 -18.87
C THR A 228 14.13 -2.47 -17.48
N ASN A 229 13.62 -3.64 -17.09
CA ASN A 229 13.80 -4.22 -15.77
C ASN A 229 14.77 -5.42 -15.76
N LEU A 230 15.23 -5.85 -16.96
CA LEU A 230 16.17 -6.95 -17.15
C LEU A 230 17.61 -6.45 -16.99
N ASN A 231 18.42 -7.20 -16.25
CA ASN A 231 19.84 -6.93 -16.10
C ASN A 231 20.62 -7.53 -17.28
N PRO A 232 21.66 -6.85 -17.81
CA PRO A 232 22.56 -7.43 -18.80
C PRO A 232 23.21 -8.73 -18.29
N GLN A 233 23.41 -9.69 -19.19
CA GLN A 233 24.06 -10.98 -18.89
C GLN A 233 25.26 -11.20 -19.80
N PRO A 234 26.44 -10.61 -19.50
CA PRO A 234 27.61 -10.65 -20.39
C PRO A 234 28.14 -12.06 -20.68
N SER A 235 27.81 -13.03 -19.83
CA SER A 235 28.19 -14.44 -19.96
C SER A 235 27.27 -15.24 -20.89
N LEU A 236 26.12 -14.69 -21.31
CA LEU A 236 25.15 -15.35 -22.16
C LEU A 236 25.11 -14.71 -23.56
N PRO A 237 25.50 -15.47 -24.61
CA PRO A 237 25.40 -14.98 -25.98
C PRO A 237 23.95 -14.59 -26.33
N ASN A 238 23.79 -13.49 -27.06
CA ASN A 238 22.52 -12.99 -27.59
C ASN A 238 21.48 -12.53 -26.54
N TYR A 239 21.83 -12.43 -25.26
CA TYR A 239 20.92 -11.90 -24.24
C TYR A 239 20.57 -10.42 -24.47
N ASP A 240 21.51 -9.62 -24.98
CA ASP A 240 21.25 -8.21 -25.34
C ASP A 240 20.27 -8.09 -26.51
N GLU A 241 20.30 -9.03 -27.44
CA GLU A 241 19.35 -9.11 -28.56
C GLU A 241 17.95 -9.46 -28.04
N LEU A 242 17.85 -10.42 -27.12
CA LEU A 242 16.61 -10.73 -26.39
C LEU A 242 16.01 -9.49 -25.73
N VAL A 243 16.81 -8.74 -24.95
CA VAL A 243 16.34 -7.52 -24.27
C VAL A 243 15.88 -6.48 -25.30
N SER A 244 16.58 -6.34 -26.42
CA SER A 244 16.22 -5.41 -27.50
C SER A 244 14.90 -5.78 -28.17
N GLN A 245 14.66 -7.07 -28.42
CA GLN A 245 13.39 -7.56 -28.98
C GLN A 245 12.21 -7.29 -28.02
N LEU A 246 12.41 -7.52 -26.71
CA LEU A 246 11.40 -7.23 -25.70
C LEU A 246 11.12 -5.72 -25.57
N ALA A 247 12.16 -4.88 -25.68
CA ALA A 247 12.00 -3.44 -25.62
C ALA A 247 11.17 -2.91 -26.81
N ALA A 248 11.42 -3.43 -28.01
CA ALA A 248 10.65 -3.07 -29.20
C ALA A 248 9.17 -3.46 -29.10
N ALA A 249 8.85 -4.54 -28.38
CA ALA A 249 7.50 -5.07 -28.21
C ALA A 249 6.82 -4.68 -26.88
N ASP A 250 7.40 -3.80 -26.05
CA ASP A 250 6.91 -3.56 -24.68
C ASP A 250 5.47 -3.07 -24.62
N LYS A 251 5.07 -2.22 -25.59
CA LYS A 251 3.71 -1.67 -25.66
C LYS A 251 2.66 -2.76 -25.87
N ASP A 252 2.90 -3.68 -26.80
CA ASP A 252 1.96 -4.74 -27.14
C ASP A 252 1.90 -5.79 -26.03
N ARG A 253 3.06 -6.14 -25.44
CA ARG A 253 3.15 -6.95 -24.22
C ARG A 253 2.33 -6.36 -23.07
N ALA A 254 2.51 -5.07 -22.78
CA ALA A 254 1.80 -4.40 -21.69
C ALA A 254 0.29 -4.33 -21.95
N THR A 255 -0.11 -4.10 -23.20
CA THR A 255 -1.52 -4.09 -23.62
C THR A 255 -2.16 -5.48 -23.48
N PHE A 256 -1.44 -6.54 -23.85
CA PHE A 256 -1.89 -7.91 -23.62
C PHE A 256 -2.06 -8.22 -22.13
N LEU A 257 -1.11 -7.82 -21.27
CA LEU A 257 -1.24 -8.03 -19.83
C LEU A 257 -2.42 -7.25 -19.24
N LYS A 258 -2.68 -6.01 -19.70
CA LYS A 258 -3.92 -5.26 -19.36
C LYS A 258 -5.18 -6.03 -19.81
N GLY A 259 -5.13 -6.61 -21.01
CA GLY A 259 -6.08 -7.59 -21.53
C GLY A 259 -6.46 -8.67 -20.52
N CYS A 260 -5.45 -9.42 -20.10
CA CYS A 260 -5.54 -10.52 -19.15
C CYS A 260 -6.11 -10.07 -17.79
N LEU A 261 -5.64 -8.94 -17.25
CA LEU A 261 -6.14 -8.39 -15.98
C LEU A 261 -7.61 -7.97 -16.06
N THR A 262 -8.02 -7.37 -17.19
CA THR A 262 -9.42 -6.99 -17.42
C THR A 262 -10.32 -8.23 -17.51
N LYS A 263 -9.88 -9.30 -18.18
CA LYS A 263 -10.59 -10.60 -18.23
C LYS A 263 -10.79 -11.22 -16.84
N LEU A 264 -9.85 -11.01 -15.93
CA LEU A 264 -9.94 -11.40 -14.52
C LEU A 264 -10.87 -10.49 -13.69
N GLY A 265 -11.45 -9.45 -14.29
CA GLY A 265 -12.42 -8.53 -13.66
C GLY A 265 -11.78 -7.34 -12.96
N LEU A 266 -10.50 -7.04 -13.23
CA LEU A 266 -9.78 -5.92 -12.62
C LEU A 266 -9.92 -4.65 -13.46
N GLN A 267 -9.88 -3.51 -12.78
CA GLN A 267 -9.86 -2.19 -13.41
C GLN A 267 -8.41 -1.72 -13.61
N VAL A 268 -7.95 -1.72 -14.86
CA VAL A 268 -6.58 -1.30 -15.21
C VAL A 268 -6.45 0.23 -15.27
N SER A 269 -5.24 0.73 -14.97
CA SER A 269 -4.90 2.15 -15.07
C SER A 269 -5.02 2.65 -16.52
N PRO A 270 -5.65 3.82 -16.76
CA PRO A 270 -5.79 4.39 -18.10
C PRO A 270 -4.45 4.91 -18.66
N HIS A 271 -3.51 5.26 -17.79
CA HIS A 271 -2.18 5.74 -18.16
C HIS A 271 -1.10 4.76 -17.71
N ASP A 272 -0.07 4.60 -18.54
CA ASP A 272 1.06 3.72 -18.30
C ASP A 272 2.06 4.42 -17.37
N ASN A 273 1.68 4.52 -16.09
CA ASN A 273 2.53 5.17 -15.10
C ASN A 273 3.70 4.24 -14.78
N GLY A 274 4.93 4.63 -15.14
CA GLY A 274 6.15 3.92 -14.76
C GLY A 274 6.21 3.67 -13.24
N VAL A 275 7.11 2.77 -12.80
CA VAL A 275 7.37 2.61 -11.36
C VAL A 275 7.82 3.98 -10.83
N PRO A 276 7.11 4.59 -9.86
CA PRO A 276 7.44 5.94 -9.44
C PRO A 276 8.82 5.98 -8.79
N SER A 277 9.76 6.74 -9.37
CA SER A 277 10.97 7.17 -8.66
C SER A 277 10.55 8.03 -7.47
N LEU A 278 11.25 7.92 -6.34
CA LEU A 278 11.01 8.82 -5.21
C LEU A 278 11.27 10.26 -5.67
N SER A 279 10.33 11.16 -5.35
CA SER A 279 10.48 12.57 -5.66
C SER A 279 11.50 13.23 -4.72
N ARG A 280 11.99 14.40 -5.10
CA ARG A 280 12.70 15.27 -4.17
C ARG A 280 11.78 15.66 -3.00
N LEU A 281 12.40 15.87 -1.84
CA LEU A 281 11.78 16.32 -0.60
C LEU A 281 12.03 17.82 -0.46
N HIS A 282 11.02 18.64 -0.73
CA HIS A 282 11.10 20.10 -0.64
C HIS A 282 10.86 20.54 0.79
N LEU A 283 11.91 21.03 1.45
CA LEU A 283 11.86 21.59 2.79
C LEU A 283 11.63 23.10 2.70
N SER A 284 10.56 23.57 3.34
CA SER A 284 10.13 24.96 3.28
C SER A 284 9.64 25.44 4.64
N SER A 285 9.58 26.75 4.83
CA SER A 285 9.10 27.37 6.06
C SER A 285 8.12 28.51 5.83
N ILE A 286 7.30 28.80 6.84
CA ILE A 286 6.46 30.00 6.90
C ILE A 286 7.27 31.30 7.07
N SER A 287 8.50 31.18 7.61
CA SER A 287 9.47 32.25 7.85
C SER A 287 10.60 32.15 6.83
N ASP A 288 11.12 33.30 6.41
CA ASP A 288 12.25 33.37 5.47
C ASP A 288 13.57 32.84 6.09
N THR A 289 13.65 32.68 7.41
CA THR A 289 14.85 32.16 8.10
C THR A 289 14.71 30.73 8.59
N GLY A 290 13.49 30.17 8.62
CA GLY A 290 13.22 28.92 9.35
C GLY A 290 13.94 27.70 8.77
N VAL A 291 14.14 27.65 7.45
CA VAL A 291 14.89 26.56 6.81
C VAL A 291 16.38 26.66 7.15
N SER A 292 16.99 27.85 7.06
CA SER A 292 18.40 28.06 7.40
C SER A 292 18.69 27.78 8.88
N GLU A 293 17.78 28.19 9.77
CA GLU A 293 17.86 27.86 11.22
C GLU A 293 17.84 26.35 11.44
N LEU A 294 16.92 25.62 10.78
CA LEU A 294 16.85 24.16 10.88
C LEU A 294 18.10 23.46 10.32
N LEU A 295 18.63 23.92 9.18
CA LEU A 295 19.89 23.39 8.63
C LEU A 295 21.07 23.63 9.58
N SER A 296 21.10 24.78 10.25
CA SER A 296 22.09 25.05 11.30
C SER A 296 21.96 24.06 12.46
N ASP A 297 20.74 23.70 12.86
CA ASP A 297 20.51 22.70 13.91
C ASP A 297 20.91 21.28 13.47
N TRP A 298 20.92 21.02 12.16
CA TRP A 298 21.36 19.75 11.55
C TRP A 298 22.87 19.70 11.32
N SER A 299 23.63 20.77 11.58
CA SER A 299 25.05 20.87 11.20
C SER A 299 25.96 19.77 11.76
N ASP A 300 25.62 19.19 12.92
CA ASP A 300 26.36 18.09 13.55
C ASP A 300 25.98 16.70 13.02
N ILE A 301 24.89 16.58 12.26
CA ILE A 301 24.46 15.34 11.61
C ILE A 301 24.64 15.36 10.09
N ILE A 302 25.12 16.49 9.54
CA ILE A 302 25.46 16.66 8.13
C ILE A 302 26.93 16.35 7.91
N ASP A 303 27.18 15.30 7.14
CA ASP A 303 28.50 14.93 6.62
C ASP A 303 28.76 15.71 5.32
N LYS A 304 29.93 16.36 5.20
CA LYS A 304 30.35 17.05 3.97
C LYS A 304 31.41 16.25 3.24
N GLU A 305 31.12 15.80 2.03
CA GLU A 305 32.00 15.00 1.18
C GLU A 305 31.99 15.57 -0.24
N ASP A 306 33.16 15.88 -0.81
CA ASP A 306 33.33 16.42 -2.17
C ASP A 306 32.48 17.66 -2.50
N GLY A 307 32.16 18.48 -1.50
CA GLY A 307 31.32 19.68 -1.64
C GLY A 307 29.81 19.42 -1.56
N GLU A 308 29.41 18.16 -1.38
CA GLU A 308 28.04 17.73 -1.19
C GLU A 308 27.72 17.50 0.31
N GLU A 309 26.46 17.71 0.69
CA GLU A 309 25.98 17.58 2.06
C GLU A 309 25.07 16.36 2.22
N TRP A 310 25.36 15.51 3.20
CA TRP A 310 24.71 14.22 3.39
C TRP A 310 24.25 14.03 4.83
N ILE A 311 23.08 13.42 5.03
CA ILE A 311 22.69 12.87 6.33
C ILE A 311 22.68 11.36 6.18
N ARG A 312 23.74 10.71 6.67
CA ARG A 312 23.89 9.25 6.68
C ARG A 312 23.24 8.68 7.95
N ALA A 313 21.94 8.39 7.86
CA ALA A 313 21.21 7.76 8.95
C ALA A 313 21.23 6.23 8.82
N GLU A 314 20.80 5.54 9.89
CA GLU A 314 20.93 4.08 10.02
C GLU A 314 20.10 3.31 8.99
N THR A 315 18.97 3.87 8.58
CA THR A 315 18.07 3.24 7.61
C THR A 315 18.02 3.98 6.29
N ASP A 316 17.92 5.32 6.29
CA ASP A 316 17.85 6.11 5.07
C ASP A 316 19.08 7.00 4.90
N ASN A 317 19.54 7.18 3.67
CA ASN A 317 20.51 8.22 3.33
C ASN A 317 19.78 9.41 2.73
N PHE A 318 20.08 10.61 3.23
CA PHE A 318 19.56 11.85 2.64
C PHE A 318 20.71 12.65 2.01
N HIS A 319 20.49 13.09 0.77
CA HIS A 319 21.39 14.01 0.07
C HIS A 319 20.75 15.39 0.06
N ILE A 320 21.41 16.39 0.64
CA ILE A 320 20.94 17.77 0.69
C ILE A 320 21.46 18.48 -0.57
N GLN A 321 20.55 18.87 -1.45
CA GLN A 321 20.85 19.50 -2.73
C GLN A 321 20.61 21.00 -2.66
N ASN A 322 21.65 21.79 -2.85
CA ASN A 322 21.53 23.25 -2.97
C ASN A 322 20.78 23.62 -4.26
N GLU A 323 19.93 24.66 -4.19
CA GLU A 323 19.15 25.14 -5.34
C GLU A 323 20.03 25.48 -6.54
N ASP A 324 21.23 26.03 -6.31
CA ASP A 324 22.19 26.41 -7.35
C ASP A 324 22.71 25.18 -8.14
N THR A 325 22.78 24.01 -7.51
CA THR A 325 23.24 22.76 -8.15
C THR A 325 22.15 22.15 -9.04
N ILE A 326 20.87 22.35 -8.71
CA ILE A 326 19.71 21.77 -9.43
C ILE A 326 19.59 22.32 -10.86
N TRP A 327 19.95 23.58 -11.08
CA TRP A 327 19.83 24.27 -12.38
C TRP A 327 21.13 24.21 -13.22
N SER A 328 22.16 23.52 -12.73
CA SER A 328 23.36 23.24 -13.51
C SER A 328 23.07 22.17 -14.58
N LEU A 329 23.83 22.18 -15.69
CA LEU A 329 23.73 21.17 -16.76
C LEU A 329 23.94 19.74 -16.24
N GLU A 330 24.85 19.57 -15.27
CA GLU A 330 25.12 18.29 -14.58
C GLU A 330 23.97 17.90 -13.63
N GLY A 331 23.40 18.87 -12.90
CA GLY A 331 22.24 18.66 -12.03
C GLY A 331 20.97 18.27 -12.80
N LEU A 332 20.76 18.81 -14.01
CA LEU A 332 19.69 18.41 -14.92
C LEU A 332 19.92 17.00 -15.51
N GLN A 333 21.18 16.59 -15.73
CA GLN A 333 21.53 15.24 -16.16
C GLN A 333 21.30 14.20 -15.04
N GLN A 334 21.61 14.55 -13.79
CA GLN A 334 21.29 13.76 -12.57
C GLN A 334 19.82 13.89 -12.10
N SER A 335 19.02 14.72 -12.78
CA SER A 335 17.57 14.87 -12.55
C SER A 335 16.73 13.86 -13.32
N LEU A 336 17.32 13.19 -14.30
CA LEU A 336 16.71 12.02 -14.92
C LEU A 336 16.57 10.93 -13.85
N PRO A 337 15.48 10.17 -13.81
CA PRO A 337 15.33 9.09 -12.83
C PRO A 337 16.49 8.12 -13.00
N ASP A 338 17.40 8.07 -12.03
CA ASP A 338 18.43 7.04 -11.96
C ASP A 338 17.73 5.70 -11.78
N THR A 339 17.55 4.96 -12.87
CA THR A 339 17.03 3.59 -12.87
C THR A 339 17.97 2.63 -12.14
N ASN A 340 19.18 3.08 -11.78
CA ASN A 340 20.27 2.25 -11.28
C ASN A 340 20.48 2.25 -9.75
N GLU A 341 19.77 3.08 -8.97
CA GLU A 341 19.93 3.11 -7.49
C GLU A 341 18.96 2.19 -6.73
N ALA A 342 18.12 1.42 -7.43
CA ALA A 342 17.24 0.45 -6.78
C ALA A 342 18.04 -0.79 -6.36
N SER A 343 18.68 -0.76 -5.19
CA SER A 343 19.21 -1.99 -4.59
C SER A 343 18.05 -2.89 -4.15
N ILE A 344 17.98 -4.08 -4.73
CA ILE A 344 16.95 -5.07 -4.48
C ILE A 344 17.30 -5.79 -3.17
N SER A 345 16.33 -5.97 -2.27
CA SER A 345 16.54 -6.80 -1.06
C SER A 345 16.70 -8.28 -1.45
N GLU A 346 17.25 -9.13 -0.57
CA GLU A 346 17.37 -10.58 -0.81
C GLU A 346 16.03 -11.26 -1.17
N ASN A 347 14.89 -10.59 -0.91
CA ASN A 347 13.53 -11.08 -1.12
C ASN A 347 12.84 -10.51 -2.38
N GLY A 348 13.54 -9.76 -3.23
CA GLY A 348 12.99 -9.30 -4.53
C GLY A 348 12.09 -8.05 -4.47
N SER A 349 12.09 -7.33 -3.35
CA SER A 349 11.47 -6.01 -3.26
C SER A 349 12.49 -4.89 -3.50
N ILE A 350 12.09 -3.76 -4.10
CA ILE A 350 12.89 -2.52 -4.01
C ILE A 350 13.10 -2.23 -2.52
N ASP A 351 14.37 -2.24 -2.10
CA ASP A 351 14.70 -1.81 -0.75
C ASP A 351 14.75 -0.28 -0.74
N TYR A 352 13.58 0.32 -0.55
CA TYR A 352 13.45 1.76 -0.50
C TYR A 352 14.26 2.43 0.63
N THR A 353 14.77 1.66 1.59
CA THR A 353 15.67 2.18 2.64
C THR A 353 17.04 2.53 2.08
N LYS A 354 17.51 1.77 1.11
CA LYS A 354 18.81 1.98 0.45
C LYS A 354 18.79 3.04 -0.64
N ILE A 355 17.60 3.46 -1.11
CA ILE A 355 17.48 4.58 -2.06
C ILE A 355 17.76 5.89 -1.34
N THR A 356 18.73 6.64 -1.87
CA THR A 356 19.08 7.99 -1.41
C THR A 356 17.90 8.94 -1.64
N LYS A 357 17.50 9.64 -0.58
CA LYS A 357 16.41 10.61 -0.60
C LYS A 357 16.99 12.01 -0.75
N LYS A 358 16.58 12.74 -1.78
CA LYS A 358 17.12 14.07 -2.11
C LYS A 358 16.29 15.15 -1.39
N ILE A 359 16.86 15.88 -0.45
CA ILE A 359 16.24 17.04 0.23
C ILE A 359 16.65 18.31 -0.50
N VAL A 360 15.68 19.16 -0.83
CA VAL A 360 15.91 20.50 -1.39
C VAL A 360 15.46 21.54 -0.35
N PRO A 361 16.39 22.20 0.35
CA PRO A 361 16.06 23.27 1.27
C PRO A 361 15.77 24.57 0.51
N HIS A 362 14.57 25.12 0.71
CA HIS A 362 14.18 26.42 0.17
C HIS A 362 14.47 27.51 1.20
N GLU A 363 15.71 27.97 1.26
CA GLU A 363 16.17 28.98 2.22
C GLU A 363 15.73 30.41 1.87
N LYS A 364 15.51 30.69 0.59
CA LYS A 364 15.22 32.05 0.08
C LYS A 364 13.74 32.27 -0.28
N GLY A 365 12.87 31.33 0.07
CA GLY A 365 11.44 31.43 -0.23
C GLY A 365 10.72 30.09 -0.26
N LEU A 366 9.61 30.04 -1.00
CA LEU A 366 8.82 28.82 -1.18
C LEU A 366 9.18 28.13 -2.50
N PRO A 367 9.04 26.79 -2.59
CA PRO A 367 9.20 26.08 -3.85
C PRO A 367 8.31 26.67 -4.94
N HIS A 368 8.88 26.84 -6.13
CA HIS A 368 8.11 27.23 -7.31
C HIS A 368 7.04 26.15 -7.60
N PRO A 369 5.78 26.50 -7.94
CA PRO A 369 4.70 25.53 -8.18
C PRO A 369 4.96 24.48 -9.27
N LYS A 370 6.00 24.68 -10.10
CA LYS A 370 6.45 23.69 -11.10
C LYS A 370 7.25 22.53 -10.48
N LEU A 371 7.87 22.75 -9.33
CA LEU A 371 8.60 21.72 -8.58
C LEU A 371 7.64 20.86 -7.75
N THR A 372 6.53 21.45 -7.31
CA THR A 372 5.49 20.78 -6.50
C THR A 372 4.09 20.96 -7.12
N PRO A 373 3.86 20.50 -8.37
CA PRO A 373 2.58 20.73 -9.05
C PRO A 373 1.37 20.10 -8.33
N LEU A 374 1.60 19.10 -7.49
CA LEU A 374 0.54 18.42 -6.73
C LEU A 374 0.35 18.97 -5.30
N PHE A 375 1.12 19.97 -4.87
CA PHE A 375 0.94 20.62 -3.57
C PHE A 375 1.41 22.09 -3.57
N ASN A 376 0.50 22.99 -3.23
CA ASN A 376 0.75 24.42 -3.20
C ASN A 376 1.19 24.91 -1.81
N HIS A 377 2.51 25.05 -1.61
CA HIS A 377 3.09 25.56 -0.36
C HIS A 377 2.58 26.96 0.02
N GLY A 378 2.37 27.85 -0.95
CA GLY A 378 1.82 29.19 -0.70
C GLY A 378 0.39 29.14 -0.13
N LEU A 379 -0.45 28.26 -0.67
CA LEU A 379 -1.80 28.03 -0.16
C LEU A 379 -1.78 27.42 1.25
N PHE A 380 -0.87 26.47 1.51
CA PHE A 380 -0.69 25.90 2.84
C PHE A 380 -0.33 26.97 3.88
N PHE A 381 0.75 27.72 3.67
CA PHE A 381 1.23 28.70 4.65
C PHE A 381 0.30 29.90 4.81
N SER A 382 -0.37 30.35 3.74
CA SER A 382 -1.40 31.40 3.85
C SER A 382 -2.63 30.93 4.63
N SER A 383 -3.07 29.68 4.41
CA SER A 383 -4.13 29.05 5.19
C SER A 383 -3.73 28.88 6.65
N LEU A 384 -2.47 28.52 6.93
CA LEU A 384 -1.93 28.38 8.28
C LEU A 384 -2.00 29.71 9.03
N LYS A 385 -1.56 30.81 8.41
CA LYS A 385 -1.68 32.18 8.96
C LYS A 385 -3.15 32.53 9.25
N ARG A 386 -4.06 32.26 8.31
CA ARG A 386 -5.50 32.50 8.48
C ARG A 386 -6.07 31.75 9.68
N TYR A 387 -5.77 30.46 9.82
CA TYR A 387 -6.33 29.66 10.90
C TYR A 387 -5.76 30.00 12.28
N ARG A 388 -4.51 30.48 12.36
CA ARG A 388 -3.95 30.98 13.62
C ARG A 388 -4.59 32.28 14.10
N GLN A 389 -5.14 33.10 13.19
CA GLN A 389 -5.91 34.29 13.57
C GLN A 389 -7.21 33.94 14.30
N ILE A 390 -7.87 32.84 13.91
CA ILE A 390 -9.10 32.37 14.58
C ILE A 390 -8.82 31.43 15.76
N GLU A 391 -7.62 30.86 15.83
CA GLU A 391 -7.21 29.87 16.83
C GLU A 391 -5.90 30.30 17.52
N PRO A 392 -5.92 31.35 18.36
CA PRO A 392 -4.72 32.02 18.85
C PRO A 392 -3.82 31.17 19.76
N THR A 393 -4.31 30.00 20.21
CA THR A 393 -3.51 29.02 20.95
C THR A 393 -2.61 28.18 20.05
N ALA A 394 -2.87 28.14 18.73
CA ALA A 394 -1.99 27.53 17.74
C ALA A 394 -0.94 28.56 17.28
N LYS A 395 0.34 28.23 17.40
CA LYS A 395 1.44 29.18 17.26
C LYS A 395 2.47 28.72 16.23
N THR A 396 2.96 27.49 16.31
CA THR A 396 4.15 27.06 15.57
C THR A 396 3.98 25.77 14.76
N TRP A 397 2.92 25.00 14.98
CA TRP A 397 2.81 23.71 14.28
C TRP A 397 2.54 23.90 12.79
N GLY A 398 3.33 23.24 11.95
CA GLY A 398 3.35 23.45 10.50
C GLY A 398 4.27 24.58 10.02
N ASP A 399 5.06 25.23 10.90
CA ASP A 399 6.02 26.28 10.48
C ASP A 399 7.10 25.76 9.55
N LEU A 400 7.44 24.47 9.66
CA LEU A 400 8.39 23.76 8.83
C LEU A 400 7.66 22.58 8.18
N LEU A 401 7.67 22.57 6.84
CA LEU A 401 7.04 21.54 6.02
C LEU A 401 8.07 20.94 5.08
N MET A 402 8.23 19.62 5.16
CA MET A 402 8.90 18.82 4.15
C MET A 402 7.85 18.11 3.29
N TYR A 403 7.86 18.35 1.98
CA TYR A 403 6.90 17.75 1.04
C TYR A 403 7.59 16.99 -0.08
N GLY A 404 7.07 15.81 -0.42
CA GLY A 404 7.46 15.09 -1.63
C GLY A 404 6.23 14.54 -2.35
N GLU A 405 6.19 14.60 -3.67
CA GLU A 405 5.09 14.02 -4.45
C GLU A 405 5.00 12.51 -4.25
N VAL A 406 6.13 11.82 -4.29
CA VAL A 406 6.21 10.37 -4.10
C VAL A 406 7.30 10.05 -3.09
N VAL A 407 6.89 9.54 -1.94
CA VAL A 407 7.78 9.16 -0.85
C VAL A 407 7.57 7.70 -0.45
N THR A 408 8.48 7.15 0.36
CA THR A 408 8.34 5.78 0.89
C THR A 408 7.18 5.73 1.90
N SER A 409 7.38 6.33 3.06
CA SER A 409 6.34 6.68 4.02
C SER A 409 6.75 7.90 4.84
N THR A 410 5.85 8.87 4.98
CA THR A 410 6.05 10.07 5.81
C THR A 410 6.36 9.73 7.26
N ASN A 411 5.85 8.60 7.77
CA ASN A 411 6.06 8.16 9.14
C ASN A 411 7.38 7.37 9.27
N THR A 412 7.64 6.40 8.39
CA THR A 412 8.86 5.58 8.47
C THR A 412 10.14 6.38 8.20
N MET A 413 10.10 7.37 7.30
CA MET A 413 11.23 8.29 7.08
C MET A 413 11.59 9.12 8.32
N LEU A 414 10.67 9.26 9.28
CA LEU A 414 10.97 9.89 10.57
C LEU A 414 11.40 8.82 11.59
N GLU A 415 10.61 7.75 11.74
CA GLU A 415 10.81 6.68 12.72
C GLU A 415 12.21 6.07 12.65
N LYS A 416 12.69 5.80 11.44
CA LYS A 416 13.90 5.01 11.22
C LYS A 416 15.17 5.84 11.09
N ASN A 417 15.11 7.12 11.42
CA ASN A 417 16.23 8.05 11.34
C ASN A 417 16.49 8.72 12.70
N PRO A 418 16.99 7.97 13.70
CA PRO A 418 17.14 8.44 15.08
C PRO A 418 18.20 9.53 15.26
N LYS A 419 19.08 9.77 14.27
CA LYS A 419 19.98 10.94 14.25
C LYS A 419 19.23 12.24 13.90
N LEU A 420 18.30 12.15 12.96
CA LEU A 420 17.53 13.30 12.47
C LEU A 420 16.41 13.69 13.44
N MET A 421 15.69 12.70 13.98
CA MET A 421 14.53 12.88 14.87
C MET A 421 14.75 13.85 16.05
N PRO A 422 15.87 13.77 16.81
CA PRO A 422 16.19 14.71 17.89
C PRO A 422 16.27 16.18 17.45
N LYS A 423 16.57 16.44 16.18
CA LYS A 423 16.74 17.78 15.61
C LYS A 423 15.43 18.39 15.11
N LEU A 424 14.32 17.65 15.18
CA LEU A 424 13.04 18.11 14.65
C LEU A 424 12.17 18.74 15.75
N PRO A 425 11.71 20.00 15.58
CA PRO A 425 10.87 20.66 16.56
C PRO A 425 9.44 20.09 16.56
N SER A 426 8.71 20.32 17.66
CA SER A 426 7.27 20.02 17.71
C SER A 426 6.54 20.78 16.61
N GLY A 427 5.72 20.07 15.85
CA GLY A 427 4.98 20.61 14.71
C GLY A 427 5.73 20.54 13.38
N PHE A 428 6.98 20.07 13.34
CA PHE A 428 7.65 19.72 12.09
C PHE A 428 6.82 18.67 11.35
N THR A 429 6.42 18.98 10.12
CA THR A 429 5.47 18.17 9.36
C THR A 429 6.10 17.66 8.07
N VAL A 430 5.95 16.37 7.81
CA VAL A 430 6.25 15.74 6.51
C VAL A 430 4.95 15.38 5.83
N SER A 431 4.71 15.84 4.60
CA SER A 431 3.52 15.50 3.82
C SER A 431 3.90 14.92 2.46
N ALA A 432 2.99 14.15 1.86
CA ALA A 432 3.21 13.61 0.53
C ALA A 432 1.91 13.41 -0.25
N THR A 433 2.02 13.42 -1.58
CA THR A 433 0.89 13.09 -2.48
C THR A 433 0.71 11.58 -2.60
N THR A 434 1.77 10.80 -2.57
CA THR A 434 1.74 9.34 -2.67
C THR A 434 2.79 8.69 -1.78
N GLN A 435 2.40 7.64 -1.07
CA GLN A 435 3.32 6.77 -0.34
C GLN A 435 3.43 5.41 -1.04
N VAL A 436 4.63 5.02 -1.46
CA VAL A 436 4.86 3.70 -2.10
C VAL A 436 5.04 2.56 -1.09
N ALA A 437 5.22 2.90 0.19
CA ALA A 437 5.39 1.97 1.32
C ALA A 437 4.61 2.44 2.57
N GLY A 438 3.40 2.97 2.37
CA GLY A 438 2.54 3.46 3.45
C GLY A 438 2.20 2.38 4.48
N ARG A 439 2.30 2.71 5.78
CA ARG A 439 2.06 1.78 6.90
C ARG A 439 0.82 2.17 7.69
N GLY A 440 0.04 1.16 8.06
CA GLY A 440 -0.99 1.23 9.10
C GLY A 440 -0.50 0.63 10.42
N ARG A 441 -1.41 0.40 11.36
CA ARG A 441 -1.09 -0.27 12.63
C ARG A 441 -0.78 -1.76 12.42
N GLY A 442 0.17 -2.29 13.18
CA GLY A 442 0.61 -3.69 13.06
C GLY A 442 1.26 -3.96 11.70
N SER A 443 0.84 -5.04 11.04
CA SER A 443 1.26 -5.41 9.69
C SER A 443 0.40 -4.81 8.56
N ASN A 444 -0.59 -3.97 8.89
CA ASN A 444 -1.49 -3.41 7.88
C ASN A 444 -0.75 -2.41 6.97
N VAL A 445 -1.04 -2.46 5.68
CA VAL A 445 -0.55 -1.48 4.69
C VAL A 445 -1.56 -0.35 4.57
N TRP A 446 -1.08 0.89 4.51
CA TRP A 446 -1.91 2.06 4.22
C TRP A 446 -1.85 2.37 2.73
N ILE A 447 -3.00 2.26 2.05
CA ILE A 447 -3.14 2.60 0.63
C ILE A 447 -3.31 4.11 0.51
N ALA A 448 -2.53 4.71 -0.40
CA ALA A 448 -2.42 6.15 -0.57
C ALA A 448 -2.67 6.57 -2.04
N PRO A 449 -3.89 6.37 -2.60
CA PRO A 449 -4.22 6.92 -3.91
C PRO A 449 -4.04 8.45 -3.96
N PRO A 450 -3.75 9.02 -5.13
CA PRO A 450 -3.71 10.48 -5.32
C PRO A 450 -5.00 11.16 -4.84
N GLY A 451 -4.85 12.36 -4.26
CA GLY A 451 -5.96 13.13 -3.71
C GLY A 451 -6.24 12.88 -2.23
N MET A 452 -5.45 12.06 -1.55
CA MET A 452 -5.49 11.92 -0.09
C MET A 452 -4.67 12.99 0.63
N LEU A 453 -5.07 13.36 1.84
CA LEU A 453 -4.21 14.11 2.76
C LEU A 453 -3.41 13.12 3.60
N ILE A 454 -2.10 13.09 3.40
CA ILE A 454 -1.17 12.21 4.11
C ILE A 454 -0.04 13.03 4.69
N PHE A 455 0.16 12.92 5.99
CA PHE A 455 1.26 13.60 6.66
C PHE A 455 1.66 12.91 7.96
N SER A 456 2.85 13.23 8.44
CA SER A 456 3.31 12.91 9.79
C SER A 456 3.81 14.19 10.45
N THR A 457 3.42 14.43 11.70
CA THR A 457 3.92 15.57 12.50
C THR A 457 4.65 15.08 13.74
N ILE A 458 5.74 15.76 14.09
CA ILE A 458 6.50 15.51 15.33
C ILE A 458 5.82 16.21 16.51
N ILE A 459 5.77 15.55 17.66
CA ILE A 459 5.31 16.11 18.93
C ILE A 459 6.32 15.72 20.00
N ASN A 460 7.14 16.67 20.44
CA ASN A 460 8.03 16.48 21.58
C ASN A 460 7.23 16.72 22.87
N HIS A 461 6.83 15.63 23.53
CA HIS A 461 6.04 15.65 24.76
C HIS A 461 6.95 15.50 25.99
N PRO A 462 6.98 16.48 26.92
CA PRO A 462 7.87 16.42 28.07
C PRO A 462 7.62 15.19 28.95
N ALA A 463 8.65 14.40 29.23
CA ALA A 463 8.49 13.13 29.94
C ALA A 463 7.98 13.29 31.37
N HIS A 464 8.30 14.40 32.03
CA HIS A 464 7.80 14.70 33.37
C HIS A 464 6.27 14.88 33.42
N LEU A 465 5.62 15.13 32.27
CA LEU A 465 4.16 15.22 32.18
C LEU A 465 3.49 13.88 31.90
N ALA A 466 4.22 12.85 31.42
CA ALA A 466 3.60 11.61 30.93
C ALA A 466 2.80 10.83 31.98
N VAL A 467 3.02 11.06 33.27
CA VAL A 467 2.23 10.46 34.35
C VAL A 467 0.84 11.11 34.47
N THR A 468 0.75 12.43 34.33
CA THR A 468 -0.51 13.21 34.45
C THR A 468 -1.17 13.49 33.10
N HIS A 469 -0.39 13.42 32.03
CA HIS A 469 -0.75 13.66 30.64
C HIS A 469 -0.28 12.50 29.74
N PRO A 470 -0.81 11.29 29.92
CA PRO A 470 -0.28 10.11 29.23
C PRO A 470 -0.27 10.24 27.71
N VAL A 471 0.86 9.88 27.08
CA VAL A 471 1.08 9.97 25.63
C VAL A 471 0.04 9.20 24.80
N VAL A 472 -0.59 8.19 25.40
CA VAL A 472 -1.68 7.43 24.78
C VAL A 472 -2.84 8.33 24.36
N PHE A 473 -3.09 9.45 25.05
CA PHE A 473 -4.17 10.38 24.71
C PHE A 473 -3.88 11.26 23.50
N ILE A 474 -2.64 11.31 23.00
CA ILE A 474 -2.27 12.10 21.82
C ILE A 474 -3.08 11.68 20.59
N GLN A 475 -3.31 10.38 20.37
CA GLN A 475 -4.16 9.91 19.27
C GLN A 475 -5.64 10.28 19.48
N TYR A 476 -6.11 10.36 20.73
CA TYR A 476 -7.52 10.71 21.03
C TYR A 476 -7.75 12.18 20.73
N ILE A 477 -6.87 13.06 21.21
CA ILE A 477 -6.99 14.49 20.93
C ILE A 477 -6.77 14.79 19.44
N ALA A 478 -5.90 14.04 18.75
CA ALA A 478 -5.74 14.14 17.30
C ALA A 478 -7.01 13.73 16.56
N SER A 479 -7.72 12.69 17.01
CA SER A 479 -8.99 12.29 16.40
C SER A 479 -10.07 13.36 16.57
N ILE A 480 -10.15 14.02 17.73
CA ILE A 480 -11.01 15.18 17.94
C ILE A 480 -10.62 16.30 16.97
N ALA A 481 -9.33 16.60 16.87
CA ALA A 481 -8.80 17.66 16.01
C ALA A 481 -9.17 17.45 14.55
N ILE A 482 -9.07 16.22 14.03
CA ILE A 482 -9.41 15.90 12.64
C ILE A 482 -10.89 16.15 12.38
N VAL A 483 -11.78 15.61 13.21
CA VAL A 483 -13.23 15.76 12.98
C VAL A 483 -13.62 17.23 13.01
N GLU A 484 -13.15 17.96 14.02
CA GLU A 484 -13.45 19.39 14.14
C GLU A 484 -12.77 20.25 13.07
N ALA A 485 -11.58 19.87 12.60
CA ALA A 485 -10.91 20.55 11.50
C ALA A 485 -11.70 20.45 10.20
N VAL A 486 -12.25 19.26 9.91
CA VAL A 486 -13.14 19.09 8.75
C VAL A 486 -14.41 19.90 8.95
N GLN A 487 -15.07 19.79 10.10
CA GLN A 487 -16.34 20.49 10.36
C GLN A 487 -16.21 22.01 10.40
N SER A 488 -15.03 22.53 10.71
CA SER A 488 -14.76 23.97 10.71
C SER A 488 -13.90 24.40 9.51
N TYR A 489 -13.83 23.60 8.45
CA TYR A 489 -12.98 23.87 7.29
C TYR A 489 -13.44 25.13 6.54
N ASP A 490 -14.70 25.14 6.11
CA ASP A 490 -15.33 26.29 5.45
C ASP A 490 -16.86 26.18 5.55
N ARG A 491 -17.58 27.13 4.95
CA ARG A 491 -19.05 27.12 4.87
C ARG A 491 -19.55 25.81 4.23
N GLY A 492 -20.53 25.17 4.87
CA GLY A 492 -21.13 23.92 4.40
C GLY A 492 -20.47 22.64 4.92
N TYR A 493 -19.34 22.74 5.62
CA TYR A 493 -18.64 21.57 6.17
C TYR A 493 -19.10 21.17 7.58
N ASP A 494 -19.82 22.05 8.30
CA ASP A 494 -20.23 21.90 9.70
C ASP A 494 -21.09 20.66 9.99
N LYS A 495 -21.77 20.15 8.96
CA LYS A 495 -22.68 18.99 9.05
C LYS A 495 -22.12 17.71 8.46
N ILE A 496 -20.86 17.70 8.02
CA ILE A 496 -20.26 16.48 7.46
C ILE A 496 -20.25 15.39 8.55
N PRO A 497 -20.85 14.21 8.29
CA PRO A 497 -21.13 13.20 9.31
C PRO A 497 -19.91 12.30 9.59
N ILE A 498 -18.78 12.91 9.93
CA ILE A 498 -17.55 12.23 10.32
C ILE A 498 -17.57 11.89 11.81
N LYS A 499 -17.08 10.69 12.13
CA LYS A 499 -17.10 10.08 13.44
C LYS A 499 -15.79 9.35 13.73
N ILE A 500 -15.52 9.15 15.02
CA ILE A 500 -14.35 8.47 15.55
C ILE A 500 -14.72 7.01 15.84
N LYS A 501 -13.99 6.08 15.24
CA LYS A 501 -14.00 4.66 15.64
C LYS A 501 -12.77 4.41 16.50
N TRP A 502 -13.00 3.95 17.72
CA TRP A 502 -11.95 3.62 18.67
C TRP A 502 -11.02 2.55 18.10
N PRO A 503 -9.70 2.68 18.31
CA PRO A 503 -9.04 3.77 19.04
C PRO A 503 -8.53 4.92 18.15
N ASN A 504 -8.45 4.73 16.84
CA ASN A 504 -7.59 5.56 15.98
C ASN A 504 -8.09 5.73 14.53
N ASP A 505 -9.34 5.36 14.23
CA ASP A 505 -9.87 5.44 12.87
C ASP A 505 -10.95 6.52 12.73
N ILE A 506 -11.03 7.11 11.55
CA ILE A 506 -12.02 8.12 11.18
C ILE A 506 -12.98 7.51 10.16
N TYR A 507 -14.27 7.63 10.42
CA TYR A 507 -15.35 7.05 9.62
C TYR A 507 -16.34 8.14 9.22
N ALA A 508 -16.99 7.98 8.07
CA ALA A 508 -18.07 8.86 7.65
C ALA A 508 -19.32 8.06 7.31
N LEU A 509 -20.49 8.65 7.59
CA LEU A 509 -21.78 8.08 7.21
C LEU A 509 -21.95 8.16 5.69
N ASP A 510 -22.21 7.02 5.05
CA ASP A 510 -22.45 6.91 3.62
C ASP A 510 -23.87 7.41 3.27
N PRO A 511 -24.01 8.55 2.57
CA PRO A 511 -25.31 9.12 2.25
C PRO A 511 -26.07 8.33 1.18
N THR A 512 -25.40 7.41 0.47
CA THR A 512 -26.03 6.58 -0.60
C THR A 512 -26.82 5.41 -0.04
N ARG A 513 -26.73 5.14 1.27
CA ARG A 513 -27.36 4.00 1.94
C ARG A 513 -28.59 4.41 2.71
N SER A 514 -29.54 3.48 2.81
CA SER A 514 -30.79 3.68 3.55
C SER A 514 -30.51 4.19 4.98
N GLN A 515 -31.24 5.22 5.40
CA GLN A 515 -31.17 5.76 6.75
C GLN A 515 -31.64 4.77 7.82
N GLU A 516 -32.43 3.75 7.44
CA GLU A 516 -32.87 2.70 8.36
C GLU A 516 -31.72 1.81 8.85
N LYS A 517 -30.62 1.74 8.08
CA LYS A 517 -29.37 1.03 8.44
C LYS A 517 -28.17 1.90 8.06
N PRO A 518 -27.80 2.88 8.91
CA PRO A 518 -26.67 3.77 8.62
C PRO A 518 -25.39 2.97 8.42
N HIS A 519 -24.72 3.21 7.30
CA HIS A 519 -23.46 2.56 6.95
C HIS A 519 -22.32 3.57 7.08
N TYR A 520 -21.26 3.20 7.79
CA TYR A 520 -20.10 4.04 8.00
C TYR A 520 -18.92 3.49 7.21
N SER A 521 -18.29 4.32 6.39
CA SER A 521 -17.09 3.94 5.65
C SER A 521 -15.87 4.55 6.30
N LYS A 522 -14.76 3.81 6.36
CA LYS A 522 -13.49 4.36 6.84
C LYS A 522 -13.01 5.42 5.86
N VAL A 523 -12.78 6.63 6.35
CA VAL A 523 -12.27 7.77 5.57
C VAL A 523 -10.92 8.26 6.08
N GLY A 524 -10.39 7.65 7.14
CA GLY A 524 -9.09 8.03 7.66
C GLY A 524 -8.59 7.13 8.78
N GLY A 525 -7.33 7.31 9.14
CA GLY A 525 -6.71 6.64 10.27
C GLY A 525 -5.44 7.35 10.69
N MET A 526 -4.99 7.02 11.90
CA MET A 526 -3.73 7.54 12.44
C MET A 526 -2.86 6.45 13.05
N LEU A 527 -1.57 6.72 13.03
CA LEU A 527 -0.51 5.93 13.64
C LEU A 527 0.28 6.84 14.56
N SER A 528 0.43 6.45 15.82
CA SER A 528 1.24 7.18 16.80
C SER A 528 2.39 6.28 17.20
N GLN A 529 3.61 6.67 16.85
CA GLN A 529 4.84 6.01 17.30
C GLN A 529 5.55 6.92 18.29
N CYS A 530 6.19 6.33 19.28
CA CYS A 530 6.82 7.07 20.37
C CYS A 530 8.23 6.57 20.59
N LEU A 531 9.18 7.49 20.61
CA LEU A 531 10.57 7.28 20.99
C LEU A 531 10.85 8.13 22.24
N TYR A 532 11.79 7.70 23.07
CA TYR A 532 12.24 8.51 24.21
C TYR A 532 13.61 9.08 23.91
N PHE A 533 13.75 10.40 24.01
CA PHE A 533 15.01 11.09 23.79
C PHE A 533 15.08 12.35 24.64
N ASP A 534 16.20 12.54 25.34
CA ASP A 534 16.54 13.74 26.12
C ASP A 534 15.37 14.35 26.94
N GLY A 535 14.80 13.55 27.84
CA GLY A 535 13.72 13.99 28.72
C GLY A 535 12.37 14.23 28.02
N ASN A 536 12.23 13.83 26.76
CA ASN A 536 11.01 13.95 25.96
C ASN A 536 10.59 12.59 25.40
N TYR A 537 9.27 12.39 25.34
CA TYR A 537 8.65 11.43 24.44
C TYR A 537 8.48 12.10 23.08
N GLN A 538 9.31 11.75 22.10
CA GLN A 538 9.17 12.20 20.72
C GLN A 538 8.15 11.33 20.01
N ILE A 539 7.00 11.92 19.69
CA ILE A 539 5.88 11.22 19.08
C ILE A 539 5.82 11.58 17.61
N ILE A 540 5.76 10.56 16.75
CA ILE A 540 5.51 10.70 15.32
C ILE A 540 4.03 10.36 15.11
N LEU A 541 3.22 11.39 14.89
CA LEU A 541 1.80 11.26 14.63
C LEU A 541 1.56 11.26 13.12
N GLY A 542 1.46 10.07 12.53
CA GLY A 542 1.09 9.86 11.14
C GLY A 542 -0.43 9.86 10.96
N ILE A 543 -0.93 10.66 10.02
CA ILE A 543 -2.37 10.78 9.70
C ILE A 543 -2.54 10.60 8.19
N GLY A 544 -3.50 9.74 7.82
CA GLY A 544 -3.96 9.58 6.44
C GLY A 544 -5.48 9.79 6.38
N LEU A 545 -5.94 10.71 5.54
CA LEU A 545 -7.34 11.02 5.31
C LEU A 545 -7.68 10.93 3.82
N ASN A 546 -8.79 10.26 3.51
CA ASN A 546 -9.38 10.27 2.19
C ASN A 546 -10.08 11.60 1.97
N THR A 547 -9.56 12.43 1.07
CA THR A 547 -10.03 13.81 0.88
C THR A 547 -10.70 14.00 -0.47
N LEU A 548 -9.94 13.85 -1.55
CA LEU A 548 -10.36 14.06 -2.95
C LEU A 548 -10.30 12.77 -3.78
N ASN A 549 -9.80 11.68 -3.20
CA ASN A 549 -9.61 10.42 -3.92
C ASN A 549 -10.96 9.75 -4.21
N SER A 550 -11.17 9.29 -5.44
CA SER A 550 -12.45 8.70 -5.87
C SER A 550 -12.63 7.23 -5.46
N ARG A 551 -11.52 6.49 -5.32
CA ARG A 551 -11.46 5.06 -4.98
C ARG A 551 -10.23 4.81 -4.09
N PRO A 552 -10.15 3.70 -3.34
CA PRO A 552 -11.13 2.61 -3.24
C PRO A 552 -12.22 2.77 -2.17
N THR A 553 -12.11 3.80 -1.33
CA THR A 553 -13.03 4.10 -0.23
C THR A 553 -13.50 5.54 -0.33
N MET A 554 -14.65 5.82 0.29
CA MET A 554 -15.24 7.16 0.38
C MET A 554 -14.23 8.21 0.86
N SER A 555 -14.36 9.41 0.32
CA SER A 555 -13.58 10.59 0.66
C SER A 555 -14.43 11.68 1.31
N ILE A 556 -13.79 12.67 1.92
CA ILE A 556 -14.47 13.82 2.50
C ILE A 556 -15.21 14.62 1.42
N SER A 557 -14.64 14.74 0.21
CA SER A 557 -15.24 15.48 -0.90
C SER A 557 -16.58 14.91 -1.37
N ASP A 558 -16.79 13.59 -1.23
CA ASP A 558 -18.06 12.93 -1.56
C ASP A 558 -19.21 13.37 -0.64
N LEU A 559 -18.88 13.97 0.52
CA LEU A 559 -19.83 14.39 1.54
C LEU A 559 -20.07 15.90 1.54
N VAL A 560 -19.30 16.65 0.73
CA VAL A 560 -19.40 18.10 0.65
C VAL A 560 -20.68 18.46 -0.11
N PRO A 561 -21.58 19.28 0.46
CA PRO A 561 -22.80 19.67 -0.22
C PRO A 561 -22.54 20.46 -1.51
N ALA A 562 -23.42 20.30 -2.50
CA ALA A 562 -23.36 21.09 -3.73
C ALA A 562 -23.40 22.60 -3.42
N GLY A 563 -22.42 23.35 -3.95
CA GLY A 563 -22.28 24.80 -3.76
C GLY A 563 -21.42 25.22 -2.56
N ALA A 564 -20.92 24.29 -1.75
CA ALA A 564 -19.86 24.58 -0.79
C ALA A 564 -18.52 24.85 -1.53
N PRO A 565 -17.58 25.58 -0.92
CA PRO A 565 -16.24 25.77 -1.48
C PRO A 565 -15.54 24.45 -1.73
N GLU A 566 -14.67 24.41 -2.73
CA GLU A 566 -13.86 23.24 -3.06
C GLU A 566 -12.87 22.91 -1.93
N LEU A 567 -12.66 21.62 -1.67
CA LEU A 567 -11.70 21.16 -0.68
C LEU A 567 -10.28 21.18 -1.26
N HIS A 568 -9.39 21.98 -0.68
CA HIS A 568 -7.95 21.93 -0.91
C HIS A 568 -7.22 21.20 0.23
N ILE A 569 -6.36 20.24 -0.12
CA ILE A 569 -5.61 19.41 0.84
C ILE A 569 -4.65 20.26 1.69
N GLU A 570 -4.08 21.31 1.12
CA GLU A 570 -3.15 22.24 1.76
C GLU A 570 -3.86 23.04 2.86
N THR A 571 -5.03 23.58 2.53
CA THR A 571 -5.87 24.28 3.50
C THR A 571 -6.35 23.34 4.60
N LEU A 572 -6.66 22.08 4.27
CA LEU A 572 -7.11 21.11 5.28
C LEU A 572 -5.96 20.71 6.20
N LEU A 573 -4.77 20.48 5.67
CA LEU A 573 -3.56 20.22 6.46
C LEU A 573 -3.30 21.35 7.45
N ALA A 574 -3.33 22.60 6.98
CA ALA A 574 -3.17 23.78 7.85
C ALA A 574 -4.24 23.83 8.95
N ARG A 575 -5.50 23.48 8.63
CA ARG A 575 -6.56 23.44 9.63
C ARG A 575 -6.38 22.32 10.65
N VAL A 576 -6.01 21.13 10.19
CA VAL A 576 -5.76 19.98 11.08
C VAL A 576 -4.60 20.27 12.02
N LEU A 577 -3.47 20.78 11.53
CA LEU A 577 -2.31 21.11 12.38
C LEU A 577 -2.64 22.16 13.44
N THR A 578 -3.33 23.24 13.06
CA THR A 578 -3.76 24.28 14.02
C THR A 578 -4.74 23.75 15.06
N ARG A 579 -5.68 22.86 14.67
CA ARG A 579 -6.57 22.20 15.63
C ARG A 579 -5.83 21.26 16.57
N ILE A 580 -4.89 20.45 16.07
CA ILE A 580 -4.13 19.53 16.92
C ILE A 580 -3.31 20.34 17.93
N GLU A 581 -2.62 21.39 17.51
CA GLU A 581 -1.82 22.25 18.39
C GLU A 581 -2.68 22.90 19.48
N ALA A 582 -3.84 23.46 19.11
CA ALA A 582 -4.75 24.09 20.07
C ALA A 582 -5.28 23.11 21.12
N ILE A 583 -5.67 21.90 20.69
CA ILE A 583 -6.19 20.86 21.59
C ILE A 583 -5.05 20.25 22.42
N TYR A 584 -3.85 20.11 21.86
CA TYR A 584 -2.67 19.69 22.61
C TYR A 584 -2.28 20.71 23.68
N ALA A 585 -2.35 22.01 23.37
CA ALA A 585 -2.15 23.06 24.36
C ALA A 585 -3.21 23.02 25.47
N GLN A 586 -4.46 22.69 25.15
CA GLN A 586 -5.49 22.41 26.15
C GLN A 586 -5.11 21.19 26.99
N PHE A 587 -4.77 20.07 26.34
CA PHE A 587 -4.37 18.84 27.02
C PHE A 587 -3.24 19.10 28.02
N LEU A 588 -2.16 19.81 27.63
CA LEU A 588 -1.06 20.17 28.53
C LEU A 588 -1.46 20.97 29.77
N ARG A 589 -2.60 21.66 29.76
CA ARG A 589 -3.08 22.44 30.92
C ARG A 589 -3.94 21.63 31.87
N GLU A 590 -4.71 20.67 31.37
CA GLU A 590 -5.79 20.02 32.13
C GLU A 590 -5.82 18.49 32.05
N GLY A 591 -4.85 17.85 31.39
CA GLY A 591 -4.88 16.42 31.10
C GLY A 591 -6.02 16.05 30.16
N PHE A 592 -6.37 14.76 30.12
CA PHE A 592 -7.57 14.30 29.43
C PHE A 592 -8.82 14.60 30.28
N SER A 593 -9.18 15.89 30.33
CA SER A 593 -10.24 16.42 31.17
C SER A 593 -11.62 15.89 30.79
N SER A 594 -12.62 16.11 31.67
CA SER A 594 -14.03 15.84 31.35
C SER A 594 -14.52 16.61 30.11
N GLY A 595 -13.94 17.79 29.83
CA GLY A 595 -14.25 18.57 28.63
C GLY A 595 -13.74 17.91 27.35
N LEU A 596 -12.49 17.42 27.35
CA LEU A 596 -11.93 16.68 26.22
C LEU A 596 -12.63 15.32 26.02
N GLU A 597 -12.95 14.62 27.11
CA GLU A 597 -13.72 13.39 27.06
C GLU A 597 -15.12 13.61 26.45
N ALA A 598 -15.83 14.66 26.88
CA ALA A 598 -17.15 14.99 26.32
C ALA A 598 -17.07 15.34 24.83
N ARG A 599 -16.00 16.03 24.39
CA ARG A 599 -15.74 16.29 22.97
C ARG A 599 -15.45 15.01 22.19
N TYR A 600 -14.63 14.11 22.73
CA TYR A 600 -14.39 12.80 22.13
C TYR A 600 -15.69 12.01 21.93
N TYR A 601 -16.52 11.90 22.97
CA TYR A 601 -17.80 11.18 22.91
C TYR A 601 -18.88 11.88 22.07
N ARG A 602 -18.75 13.19 21.77
CA ARG A 602 -19.61 13.84 20.78
C ARG A 602 -19.41 13.26 19.37
N HIS A 603 -18.19 12.82 19.08
CA HIS A 603 -17.79 12.35 17.75
C HIS A 603 -17.62 10.82 17.66
N TRP A 604 -17.60 10.07 18.76
CA TRP A 604 -17.40 8.61 18.70
C TRP A 604 -18.60 7.80 18.16
N LEU A 605 -18.35 6.56 17.69
CA LEU A 605 -19.37 5.65 17.15
C LEU A 605 -19.93 4.62 18.14
N HIS A 606 -19.36 4.49 19.34
CA HIS A 606 -19.53 3.29 20.16
C HIS A 606 -20.55 3.41 21.30
N THR A 607 -21.41 4.43 21.26
CA THR A 607 -22.39 4.67 22.34
C THR A 607 -23.31 3.45 22.49
N ARG A 608 -23.26 2.80 23.67
CA ARG A 608 -24.09 1.63 24.04
C ARG A 608 -23.98 0.45 23.06
N GLN A 609 -22.87 0.36 22.32
CA GLN A 609 -22.68 -0.75 21.39
C GLN A 609 -22.56 -2.07 22.15
N GLU A 610 -23.34 -3.06 21.74
CA GLU A 610 -23.22 -4.43 22.24
C GLU A 610 -22.12 -5.16 21.47
N VAL A 611 -21.27 -5.88 22.21
CA VAL A 611 -20.11 -6.60 21.69
C VAL A 611 -20.02 -8.00 22.29
N SER A 612 -19.41 -8.93 21.57
CA SER A 612 -18.95 -10.23 22.09
C SER A 612 -17.46 -10.16 22.39
N LEU A 613 -17.04 -10.65 23.55
CA LEU A 613 -15.64 -10.77 23.93
C LEU A 613 -15.14 -12.20 23.66
N GLU A 614 -14.45 -12.42 22.53
CA GLU A 614 -14.03 -13.76 22.10
C GLU A 614 -13.03 -14.40 23.09
N ALA A 615 -12.10 -13.61 23.62
CA ALA A 615 -11.11 -14.07 24.60
C ALA A 615 -11.75 -14.54 25.92
N GLU A 616 -12.97 -14.07 26.20
CA GLU A 616 -13.74 -14.41 27.40
C GLU A 616 -14.83 -15.46 27.09
N GLY A 617 -14.62 -16.31 26.10
CA GLY A 617 -15.59 -17.35 25.73
C GLY A 617 -16.85 -16.83 25.00
N GLY A 618 -16.77 -15.64 24.40
CA GLY A 618 -17.86 -15.05 23.60
C GLY A 618 -18.88 -14.25 24.40
N VAL A 619 -18.60 -13.95 25.68
CA VAL A 619 -19.46 -13.17 26.59
C VAL A 619 -20.01 -11.91 25.92
N LYS A 620 -21.31 -11.64 26.11
CA LYS A 620 -21.96 -10.41 25.66
C LYS A 620 -21.68 -9.28 26.63
N ALA A 621 -21.25 -8.15 26.09
CA ALA A 621 -20.92 -6.96 26.84
C ALA A 621 -21.42 -5.69 26.13
N ARG A 622 -21.56 -4.60 26.88
CA ARG A 622 -21.94 -3.28 26.37
C ARG A 622 -20.80 -2.29 26.57
N VAL A 623 -20.50 -1.50 25.54
CA VAL A 623 -19.49 -0.44 25.62
C VAL A 623 -19.98 0.70 26.51
N LEU A 624 -19.14 1.05 27.48
CA LEU A 624 -19.37 2.14 28.43
C LEU A 624 -18.59 3.41 28.08
N GLY A 625 -17.42 3.29 27.47
CA GLY A 625 -16.49 4.41 27.35
C GLY A 625 -15.05 3.96 27.17
N ILE A 626 -14.15 4.89 27.47
CA ILE A 626 -12.73 4.64 27.66
C ILE A 626 -12.33 4.96 29.10
N THR A 627 -11.25 4.36 29.60
CA THR A 627 -10.66 4.74 30.89
C THR A 627 -9.93 6.09 30.77
N ARG A 628 -9.95 6.89 31.84
CA ARG A 628 -9.35 8.25 31.86
C ARG A 628 -7.84 8.27 32.09
N ASP A 629 -7.27 7.16 32.51
CA ASP A 629 -5.85 6.97 32.77
C ASP A 629 -5.10 6.45 31.53
N TRP A 630 -5.68 5.49 30.81
CA TRP A 630 -5.01 4.76 29.73
C TRP A 630 -5.80 4.71 28.41
N GLY A 631 -7.01 5.27 28.37
CA GLY A 631 -7.86 5.21 27.18
C GLY A 631 -8.34 3.79 26.83
N MET A 632 -8.32 2.85 27.78
CA MET A 632 -8.73 1.46 27.51
C MET A 632 -10.24 1.38 27.28
N LEU A 633 -10.70 0.57 26.31
CA LEU A 633 -12.13 0.42 26.04
C LEU A 633 -12.81 -0.27 27.23
N LYS A 634 -13.71 0.44 27.91
CA LYS A 634 -14.46 -0.06 29.06
C LYS A 634 -15.76 -0.70 28.59
N VAL A 635 -15.98 -1.94 28.98
CA VAL A 635 -17.20 -2.71 28.68
C VAL A 635 -17.77 -3.36 29.94
N GLU A 636 -19.09 -3.52 30.00
CA GLU A 636 -19.79 -4.23 31.08
C GLU A 636 -20.54 -5.46 30.55
N GLU A 637 -20.57 -6.53 31.32
CA GLU A 637 -21.29 -7.75 30.97
C GLU A 637 -22.80 -7.53 30.96
N ILE A 638 -23.49 -8.10 29.98
CA ILE A 638 -24.95 -8.06 29.86
C ILE A 638 -25.54 -9.47 29.74
N ASP A 639 -26.72 -9.67 30.34
CA ASP A 639 -27.49 -10.90 30.19
C ASP A 639 -28.19 -11.00 28.82
N SER A 640 -28.91 -12.10 28.59
CA SER A 640 -29.68 -12.32 27.36
C SER A 640 -30.82 -11.31 27.14
N SER A 641 -31.20 -10.55 28.16
CA SER A 641 -32.17 -9.46 28.11
C SER A 641 -31.53 -8.07 28.00
N GLY A 642 -30.20 -8.00 27.87
CA GLY A 642 -29.44 -6.74 27.77
C GLY A 642 -29.24 -6.01 29.09
N ARG A 643 -29.52 -6.66 30.24
CA ARG A 643 -29.33 -6.06 31.57
C ARG A 643 -27.91 -6.27 32.06
N ALA A 644 -27.33 -5.22 32.63
CA ALA A 644 -25.97 -5.27 33.17
C ALA A 644 -25.90 -6.21 34.38
N ILE A 645 -24.90 -7.09 34.41
CA ILE A 645 -24.70 -8.07 35.50
C ILE A 645 -23.49 -7.75 36.39
N GLY A 646 -22.85 -6.59 36.17
CA GLY A 646 -21.89 -5.96 37.09
C GLY A 646 -20.41 -6.25 36.83
N LYS A 647 -20.06 -7.30 36.08
CA LYS A 647 -18.67 -7.54 35.68
C LYS A 647 -18.24 -6.56 34.58
N THR A 648 -17.04 -5.98 34.70
CA THR A 648 -16.51 -5.02 33.73
C THR A 648 -15.09 -5.37 33.30
N TRP A 649 -14.74 -5.06 32.06
CA TRP A 649 -13.39 -5.20 31.51
C TRP A 649 -12.88 -3.86 30.98
N ALA A 650 -11.56 -3.68 31.02
CA ALA A 650 -10.84 -2.61 30.36
C ALA A 650 -9.91 -3.25 29.31
N LEU A 651 -10.14 -2.93 28.03
CA LEU A 651 -9.52 -3.63 26.91
C LEU A 651 -8.48 -2.72 26.24
N GLN A 652 -7.22 -3.17 26.21
CA GLN A 652 -6.12 -2.43 25.60
C GLN A 652 -6.17 -2.49 24.08
N SER A 653 -5.83 -1.37 23.44
CA SER A 653 -5.99 -1.17 22.00
C SER A 653 -4.98 -1.94 21.13
N ASP A 654 -3.79 -2.23 21.67
CA ASP A 654 -2.74 -2.96 20.95
C ASP A 654 -2.96 -4.47 21.03
N GLU A 655 -3.48 -4.97 22.14
CA GLU A 655 -3.77 -6.39 22.32
C GLU A 655 -5.11 -6.84 21.73
N ASN A 656 -6.03 -5.92 21.45
CA ASN A 656 -7.38 -6.26 20.98
C ASN A 656 -7.68 -5.65 19.61
N SER A 657 -8.42 -6.41 18.80
CA SER A 657 -9.06 -5.95 17.57
C SER A 657 -10.57 -5.82 17.79
N PHE A 658 -11.18 -4.79 17.21
CA PHE A 658 -12.62 -4.54 17.31
C PHE A 658 -13.26 -4.49 15.92
N ASP A 659 -13.98 -5.57 15.59
CA ASP A 659 -14.87 -5.65 14.43
C ASP A 659 -16.21 -4.99 14.79
N PHE A 660 -16.35 -3.74 14.36
CA PHE A 660 -17.53 -2.91 14.62
C PHE A 660 -18.82 -3.52 14.03
N TRP A 661 -18.73 -4.14 12.85
CA TRP A 661 -19.90 -4.63 12.12
C TRP A 661 -20.43 -5.94 12.67
N LYS A 662 -19.54 -6.75 13.24
CA LYS A 662 -19.91 -8.00 13.93
C LYS A 662 -20.15 -7.81 15.42
N GLY A 663 -19.87 -6.62 15.96
CA GLY A 663 -19.88 -6.37 17.40
C GLY A 663 -18.95 -7.37 18.11
N LEU A 664 -17.70 -7.49 17.68
CA LEU A 664 -16.80 -8.55 18.14
C LEU A 664 -15.45 -7.98 18.53
N VAL A 665 -15.01 -8.28 19.75
CA VAL A 665 -13.67 -7.95 20.24
C VAL A 665 -12.88 -9.25 20.38
N ARG A 666 -11.69 -9.27 19.77
CA ARG A 666 -10.80 -10.43 19.74
C ARG A 666 -9.40 -10.02 20.15
N ARG A 667 -8.68 -10.90 20.86
CA ARG A 667 -7.26 -10.69 21.13
C ARG A 667 -6.49 -10.85 19.82
N LYS A 668 -5.55 -9.95 19.55
CA LYS A 668 -4.61 -10.11 18.44
C LYS A 668 -3.64 -11.24 18.81
N THR A 669 -3.56 -12.26 17.95
CA THR A 669 -2.64 -13.39 18.08
C THR A 669 -1.28 -13.09 17.52
#